data_AF-A0A9E2BZI9-F1
#
_entry.id   AF-A0A9E2BZI9-F1
#
_cell.length_a   1.000
_cell.length_b   1.000
_cell.length_c   1.000
_cell.angle_alpha   90.00
_cell.angle_beta   90.00
_cell.angle_gamma   90.00
#
_symmetry.space_group_name_H-M   'P 1'
#
loop_
_entity.id
_entity.type
_entity.pdbx_description
1 polymer ?
#
loop_
_entity_poly.entity_id
_entity_poly.type
_entity_poly.pdbx_seq_one_letter_code
_entity_poly.pdbx_strand_id
1 'polypeptide(L)'
;MKRTHLLLILTALLLGLNQSAHAYWPVSVDENLNVAADPDTSERYPSILPFTNSSVLITYWKFNYLYQIIDRFGDFQYQEDQLVTPGTQYSFGTWVSTNAQMVPDSSGGAFIVYSFPYGDNIGVWGQHIDSLGNRLWGDTGIRILPAADSDYQVKGDGFGGFLVVCSPNNDVFAQRVGEYGNLLWGEEGISVAVGPLYSQECTIAHDGEGGAFVIWEEGQFGYNLLGQHFDQDGTPLWPENLVINPGGAWYNSPVPDGYGGFILDMNNGGYGNDLYRFNAAGAEVWHVDNLSYFIDGGVNRIVNGEDNFVYLGFFWDAHFKGQRVDVRGVTYWQPEGAWFNLSLGHTYGTGNPDFVFRDPIFYNLYVTSPEESGPHRYYISGLNQDGNRTLGDNGVHLQTTDYDGYYRKIAAVADGGVVAAMNIQTHVNPPQFDLRAKRVNPDGTLGGPLHLLVDLEPESASIQIPPTGGSFTYNIAIEDTYVVYSDFDAWVEVTMPGGDTREITVREGIHIDYNSVIERFDLVQNVPDWAPTGDYTYTLYVGDHDYPDWYWAMDEFGFEKVSSGSQATPAMEAVNPPLDKGLQPLVNRRAWVSGVSRTGGSATASVGAQHAAPLHGDAWYLSGFFDDLSVEYRDSAAFYQSLIPNPQSLALAISPNPFNAQATISFDLLSAGMVDINIFDIAGRNVGATLCGRPGQAQRPAPTQTGHHTVTFDASHLPSGIYFVCVRAGNLAQVQKMVLVK
;
A
#
# COMPACT_ATOMS: atom_id res chain seq x y z
N MET A 1 -1.44 -58.54 -26.19
CA MET A 1 -0.19 -58.34 -25.42
C MET A 1 0.49 -57.06 -25.91
N LYS A 2 -0.06 -55.89 -25.56
CA LYS A 2 0.49 -54.55 -25.83
C LYS A 2 -0.24 -53.57 -24.90
N ARG A 3 0.43 -53.09 -23.84
CA ARG A 3 0.17 -51.83 -23.10
C ARG A 3 0.99 -51.84 -21.81
N THR A 4 2.21 -51.34 -21.89
CA THR A 4 3.01 -50.90 -20.75
C THR A 4 4.16 -50.13 -21.37
N HIS A 5 4.07 -48.81 -21.48
CA HIS A 5 5.17 -47.84 -21.69
C HIS A 5 4.65 -46.39 -21.58
N LEU A 6 3.69 -46.12 -20.69
CA LEU A 6 3.18 -44.77 -20.46
C LEU A 6 2.95 -44.46 -18.97
N LEU A 7 3.81 -44.99 -18.09
CA LEU A 7 3.68 -44.79 -16.63
C LEU A 7 4.98 -44.36 -15.93
N LEU A 8 5.97 -43.86 -16.68
CA LEU A 8 7.28 -43.46 -16.11
C LEU A 8 7.68 -42.01 -16.42
N ILE A 9 6.78 -41.22 -17.04
CA ILE A 9 7.03 -39.79 -17.32
C ILE A 9 6.18 -38.88 -16.41
N LEU A 10 5.09 -39.38 -15.81
CA LEU A 10 4.28 -38.57 -14.88
C LEU A 10 4.87 -38.50 -13.45
N THR A 11 5.62 -39.51 -13.01
CA THR A 11 6.20 -39.56 -11.66
C THR A 11 7.44 -38.66 -11.50
N ALA A 12 8.00 -38.16 -12.60
CA ALA A 12 9.12 -37.21 -12.59
C ALA A 12 8.68 -35.73 -12.75
N LEU A 13 7.39 -35.47 -13.05
CA LEU A 13 6.83 -34.12 -13.06
C LEU A 13 6.25 -33.69 -11.70
N LEU A 14 5.98 -34.64 -10.80
CA LEU A 14 5.43 -34.39 -9.46
C LEU A 14 6.50 -34.31 -8.35
N LEU A 15 7.78 -34.51 -8.67
CA LEU A 15 8.92 -34.37 -7.74
C LEU A 15 9.74 -33.09 -7.99
N GLY A 16 9.24 -32.18 -8.84
CA GLY A 16 9.85 -30.89 -9.14
C GLY A 16 9.01 -29.68 -8.71
N LEU A 17 7.84 -29.89 -8.11
CA LEU A 17 7.05 -28.86 -7.46
C LEU A 17 7.19 -29.03 -5.95
N ASN A 18 8.37 -28.70 -5.43
CA ASN A 18 8.36 -27.99 -4.15
C ASN A 18 7.80 -26.60 -4.51
N GLN A 19 6.47 -26.47 -4.59
CA GLN A 19 5.88 -25.15 -4.40
C GLN A 19 6.36 -24.71 -3.02
N SER A 20 7.16 -23.65 -3.03
CA SER A 20 7.61 -22.98 -1.83
C SER A 20 6.40 -22.77 -0.93
N ALA A 21 6.53 -23.07 0.36
CA ALA A 21 5.54 -22.60 1.32
C ALA A 21 5.31 -21.11 1.05
N HIS A 22 4.09 -20.75 0.65
CA HIS A 22 3.71 -19.36 0.39
C HIS A 22 4.05 -18.52 1.62
N ALA A 23 4.68 -17.38 1.39
CA ALA A 23 5.08 -16.50 2.47
C ALA A 23 3.92 -15.53 2.71
N TYR A 24 3.28 -15.62 3.87
CA TYR A 24 2.19 -14.72 4.21
C TYR A 24 2.68 -13.61 5.14
N TRP A 25 2.09 -12.42 5.01
CA TRP A 25 2.28 -11.37 6.00
C TRP A 25 1.81 -11.85 7.39
N PRO A 26 2.69 -11.90 8.41
CA PRO A 26 2.31 -12.51 9.67
C PRO A 26 1.32 -11.68 10.47
N VAL A 27 0.34 -12.35 11.08
CA VAL A 27 -0.79 -11.73 11.79
C VAL A 27 -0.56 -11.55 13.29
N SER A 28 0.46 -12.18 13.86
CA SER A 28 0.76 -12.16 15.30
C SER A 28 1.96 -11.26 15.63
N VAL A 29 2.04 -10.70 16.84
CA VAL A 29 3.19 -9.86 17.26
C VAL A 29 4.51 -10.65 17.31
N ASP A 30 4.45 -11.95 17.54
CA ASP A 30 5.64 -12.79 17.76
C ASP A 30 6.29 -13.25 16.44
N GLU A 31 5.59 -13.10 15.32
CA GLU A 31 6.04 -13.55 14.00
C GLU A 31 6.37 -12.36 13.09
N ASN A 32 7.38 -12.53 12.25
CA ASN A 32 7.73 -11.54 11.22
C ASN A 32 8.05 -12.24 9.90
N LEU A 33 7.83 -11.52 8.80
CA LEU A 33 8.22 -11.98 7.48
C LEU A 33 9.74 -11.88 7.39
N ASN A 34 10.43 -13.01 7.23
CA ASN A 34 11.88 -13.03 7.11
C ASN A 34 12.27 -12.67 5.68
N VAL A 35 12.64 -11.41 5.44
CA VAL A 35 13.01 -10.91 4.11
C VAL A 35 14.38 -11.44 3.70
N ALA A 36 15.34 -11.37 4.61
CA ALA A 36 16.65 -11.95 4.45
C ALA A 36 17.24 -12.26 5.82
N ALA A 37 17.66 -13.50 6.02
CA ALA A 37 18.26 -13.97 7.25
C ALA A 37 19.46 -14.86 6.90
N ASP A 38 20.63 -14.48 7.36
CA ASP A 38 21.86 -15.24 7.14
C ASP A 38 22.64 -15.39 8.44
N PRO A 39 22.87 -16.64 8.89
CA PRO A 39 23.56 -16.89 10.16
C PRO A 39 25.04 -16.50 10.14
N ASP A 40 25.62 -16.17 8.99
CA ASP A 40 27.04 -15.87 8.84
C ASP A 40 27.33 -14.38 8.57
N THR A 41 26.31 -13.54 8.35
CA THR A 41 26.50 -12.11 8.04
C THR A 41 25.40 -11.22 8.63
N SER A 42 25.38 -9.94 8.27
CA SER A 42 24.34 -8.99 8.70
C SER A 42 23.72 -8.31 7.49
N GLU A 43 22.40 -8.34 7.42
CA GLU A 43 21.63 -7.51 6.52
C GLU A 43 21.45 -6.11 7.13
N ARG A 44 21.88 -5.07 6.38
CA ARG A 44 21.94 -3.69 6.90
C ARG A 44 21.35 -2.70 5.90
N TYR A 45 21.03 -1.51 6.42
CA TYR A 45 20.56 -0.37 5.63
C TYR A 45 19.38 -0.71 4.71
N PRO A 46 18.25 -1.20 5.27
CA PRO A 46 17.04 -1.36 4.48
C PRO A 46 16.55 -0.01 3.97
N SER A 47 16.03 -0.04 2.74
CA SER A 47 15.16 0.96 2.17
C SER A 47 13.90 0.27 1.66
N ILE A 48 12.76 0.96 1.67
CA ILE A 48 11.47 0.41 1.24
C ILE A 48 10.73 1.41 0.39
N LEU A 49 10.11 0.93 -0.69
CA LEU A 49 9.31 1.74 -1.60
C LEU A 49 8.05 0.94 -2.01
N PRO A 50 6.84 1.53 -1.89
CA PRO A 50 5.62 0.87 -2.32
C PRO A 50 5.38 1.08 -3.82
N PHE A 51 5.03 0.00 -4.52
CA PHE A 51 4.55 0.06 -5.90
C PHE A 51 3.04 0.34 -5.96
N THR A 52 2.55 0.72 -7.14
CA THR A 52 1.14 1.06 -7.37
C THR A 52 0.21 -0.16 -7.27
N ASN A 53 0.73 -1.37 -7.44
CA ASN A 53 0.02 -2.65 -7.27
C ASN A 53 0.03 -3.15 -5.80
N SER A 54 0.40 -2.29 -4.85
CA SER A 54 0.49 -2.59 -3.41
C SER A 54 1.59 -3.58 -3.00
N SER A 55 2.43 -4.04 -3.93
CA SER A 55 3.68 -4.70 -3.58
C SER A 55 4.70 -3.69 -3.06
N VAL A 56 5.74 -4.18 -2.38
CA VAL A 56 6.83 -3.36 -1.86
C VAL A 56 8.16 -3.86 -2.38
N LEU A 57 9.00 -2.92 -2.81
CA LEU A 57 10.41 -3.14 -3.09
C LEU A 57 11.20 -2.85 -1.81
N ILE A 58 11.98 -3.83 -1.35
CA ILE A 58 12.91 -3.67 -0.23
C ILE A 58 14.32 -3.86 -0.74
N THR A 59 15.19 -2.87 -0.56
CA THR A 59 16.63 -2.98 -0.84
C THR A 59 17.40 -3.05 0.46
N TYR A 60 18.53 -3.76 0.48
CA TYR A 60 19.40 -3.85 1.64
C TYR A 60 20.83 -4.19 1.22
N TRP A 61 21.76 -4.01 2.15
CA TRP A 61 23.15 -4.35 1.96
C TRP A 61 23.50 -5.67 2.65
N LYS A 62 24.14 -6.57 1.91
CA LYS A 62 24.76 -7.80 2.38
C LYS A 62 25.89 -8.18 1.43
N PHE A 63 27.12 -7.74 1.73
CA PHE A 63 28.29 -7.78 0.84
C PHE A 63 28.13 -7.03 -0.51
N ASN A 64 26.89 -6.74 -0.92
CA ASN A 64 26.48 -6.06 -2.13
C ASN A 64 25.07 -5.47 -1.93
N TYR A 65 24.58 -4.67 -2.88
CA TYR A 65 23.20 -4.18 -2.87
C TYR A 65 22.27 -5.25 -3.43
N LEU A 66 21.35 -5.69 -2.58
CA LEU A 66 20.33 -6.68 -2.87
C LEU A 66 18.94 -6.05 -2.80
N TYR A 67 17.97 -6.72 -3.42
CA TYR A 67 16.57 -6.39 -3.29
C TYR A 67 15.67 -7.62 -3.33
N GLN A 68 14.48 -7.44 -2.75
CA GLN A 68 13.33 -8.32 -2.84
C GLN A 68 12.10 -7.51 -3.21
N ILE A 69 11.18 -8.11 -3.96
CA ILE A 69 9.84 -7.58 -4.17
C ILE A 69 8.89 -8.52 -3.46
N ILE A 70 8.09 -7.96 -2.56
CA ILE A 70 7.12 -8.69 -1.75
C ILE A 70 5.76 -8.18 -2.15
N ASP A 71 4.87 -9.07 -2.59
CA ASP A 71 3.55 -8.67 -2.99
C ASP A 71 2.68 -8.25 -1.80
N ARG A 72 1.46 -7.82 -2.10
CA ARG A 72 0.52 -7.36 -1.08
C ARG A 72 0.08 -8.47 -0.11
N PHE A 73 0.28 -9.74 -0.45
CA PHE A 73 -0.10 -10.91 0.35
C PHE A 73 1.07 -11.48 1.17
N GLY A 74 2.30 -11.09 0.82
CA GLY A 74 3.52 -11.42 1.54
C GLY A 74 4.45 -12.31 0.72
N ASP A 75 4.04 -12.68 -0.50
CA ASP A 75 4.77 -13.60 -1.34
C ASP A 75 5.97 -12.90 -1.96
N PHE A 76 7.11 -13.58 -1.90
CA PHE A 76 8.34 -13.11 -2.52
C PHE A 76 8.28 -13.36 -4.02
N GLN A 77 8.58 -12.32 -4.79
CA GLN A 77 8.71 -12.45 -6.24
C GLN A 77 9.86 -13.39 -6.63
N TYR A 78 10.90 -13.50 -5.81
CA TYR A 78 12.08 -14.32 -6.07
C TYR A 78 12.36 -15.26 -4.91
N GLN A 79 12.71 -16.51 -5.23
CA GLN A 79 13.16 -17.46 -4.21
C GLN A 79 14.53 -17.11 -3.60
N GLU A 80 15.36 -16.40 -4.37
CA GLU A 80 16.69 -15.98 -3.95
C GLU A 80 16.82 -14.45 -4.08
N ASP A 81 17.66 -13.87 -3.23
CA ASP A 81 17.94 -12.44 -3.20
C ASP A 81 18.53 -11.94 -4.52
N GLN A 82 17.97 -10.86 -5.04
CA GLN A 82 18.40 -10.32 -6.33
C GLN A 82 19.44 -9.22 -6.16
N LEU A 83 20.53 -9.28 -6.94
CA LEU A 83 21.49 -8.18 -7.05
C LEU A 83 20.87 -7.02 -7.83
N VAL A 84 21.05 -5.79 -7.33
CA VAL A 84 20.64 -4.57 -8.04
C VAL A 84 21.34 -4.46 -9.40
N THR A 85 22.63 -4.82 -9.48
CA THR A 85 23.39 -4.94 -10.75
C THR A 85 24.23 -6.22 -10.79
N PRO A 86 23.70 -7.33 -11.37
CA PRO A 86 24.42 -8.60 -11.47
C PRO A 86 25.60 -8.58 -12.45
N GLY A 87 25.61 -7.65 -13.41
CA GLY A 87 26.65 -7.55 -14.45
C GLY A 87 28.00 -7.07 -13.95
N THR A 88 28.07 -6.60 -12.70
CA THR A 88 29.25 -5.98 -12.12
C THR A 88 29.60 -6.76 -10.84
N GLN A 89 30.61 -7.63 -10.91
CA GLN A 89 31.05 -8.38 -9.73
C GLN A 89 31.83 -7.45 -8.80
N TYR A 90 31.25 -7.14 -7.64
CA TYR A 90 31.87 -6.31 -6.64
C TYR A 90 32.58 -7.16 -5.58
N SER A 91 33.90 -7.04 -5.51
CA SER A 91 34.70 -7.63 -4.43
C SER A 91 34.96 -6.55 -3.38
N PHE A 92 34.02 -6.31 -2.47
CA PHE A 92 34.24 -5.37 -1.36
C PHE A 92 34.56 -6.08 -0.05
N GLY A 93 35.47 -5.46 0.71
CA GLY A 93 35.59 -5.69 2.14
C GLY A 93 34.43 -5.03 2.91
N THR A 94 34.30 -5.39 4.18
CA THR A 94 33.19 -5.14 5.13
C THR A 94 32.83 -3.67 5.46
N TRP A 95 33.15 -2.68 4.61
CA TRP A 95 33.09 -1.25 4.97
C TRP A 95 32.39 -0.34 3.95
N VAL A 96 31.43 -0.85 3.17
CA VAL A 96 30.51 0.05 2.44
C VAL A 96 29.41 0.48 3.42
N SER A 97 29.34 1.79 3.70
CA SER A 97 28.50 2.36 4.77
C SER A 97 27.23 3.04 4.26
N THR A 98 26.73 2.70 3.07
CA THR A 98 25.72 3.54 2.41
C THR A 98 24.41 2.81 2.20
N ASN A 99 23.34 3.50 2.57
CA ASN A 99 21.98 3.07 2.30
C ASN A 99 21.67 3.34 0.82
N ALA A 100 21.13 2.35 0.10
CA ALA A 100 20.56 2.63 -1.21
C ALA A 100 19.33 3.54 -1.05
N GLN A 101 19.22 4.57 -1.89
CA GLN A 101 18.05 5.45 -1.89
C GLN A 101 17.16 5.10 -3.07
N MET A 102 15.85 5.19 -2.87
CA MET A 102 14.87 4.85 -3.90
C MET A 102 13.91 6.02 -4.13
N VAL A 103 13.53 6.20 -5.39
CA VAL A 103 12.53 7.18 -5.82
C VAL A 103 11.54 6.47 -6.74
N PRO A 104 10.22 6.66 -6.57
CA PRO A 104 9.24 6.05 -7.47
C PRO A 104 9.38 6.68 -8.86
N ASP A 105 9.21 5.87 -9.90
CA ASP A 105 9.03 6.41 -11.24
C ASP A 105 7.57 6.88 -11.45
N SER A 106 7.30 7.52 -12.59
CA SER A 106 5.96 8.00 -12.92
C SER A 106 4.99 6.90 -13.40
N SER A 107 5.49 5.69 -13.61
CA SER A 107 4.84 4.54 -14.26
C SER A 107 4.56 3.36 -13.31
N GLY A 108 4.92 3.46 -12.03
CA GLY A 108 4.72 2.42 -11.00
C GLY A 108 5.93 1.53 -10.72
N GLY A 109 7.10 1.82 -11.28
CA GLY A 109 8.41 1.25 -10.94
C GLY A 109 9.22 2.16 -9.99
N ALA A 110 10.53 1.90 -9.92
CA ALA A 110 11.45 2.56 -9.00
C ALA A 110 12.85 2.76 -9.59
N PHE A 111 13.45 3.90 -9.28
CA PHE A 111 14.88 4.12 -9.41
C PHE A 111 15.57 3.75 -8.11
N ILE A 112 16.57 2.86 -8.17
CA ILE A 112 17.44 2.50 -7.05
C ILE A 112 18.79 3.14 -7.29
N VAL A 113 19.23 4.00 -6.38
CA VAL A 113 20.51 4.71 -6.46
C VAL A 113 21.41 4.29 -5.30
N TYR A 114 22.68 4.04 -5.62
CA TYR A 114 23.69 3.53 -4.69
C TYR A 114 25.07 4.05 -5.07
N SER A 115 26.03 4.00 -4.14
CA SER A 115 27.37 4.55 -4.38
C SER A 115 28.47 3.53 -4.11
N PHE A 116 29.54 3.61 -4.90
CA PHE A 116 30.80 2.94 -4.62
C PHE A 116 31.86 4.00 -4.34
N PRO A 117 32.29 4.17 -3.08
CA PRO A 117 33.26 5.21 -2.73
C PRO A 117 34.70 4.86 -3.13
N TYR A 118 34.98 3.59 -3.47
CA TYR A 118 36.34 3.11 -3.76
C TYR A 118 36.36 2.05 -4.87
N GLY A 119 37.55 1.80 -5.44
CA GLY A 119 37.79 0.77 -6.44
C GLY A 119 37.49 1.22 -7.87
N ASP A 120 37.56 0.27 -8.81
CA ASP A 120 37.44 0.55 -10.25
C ASP A 120 36.03 1.02 -10.67
N ASN A 121 35.03 0.80 -9.81
CA ASN A 121 33.64 1.19 -10.04
C ASN A 121 33.24 2.46 -9.28
N ILE A 122 34.21 3.28 -8.86
CA ILE A 122 33.94 4.51 -8.10
C ILE A 122 32.89 5.39 -8.79
N GLY A 123 31.92 5.88 -8.03
CA GLY A 123 30.85 6.74 -8.53
C GLY A 123 29.50 6.46 -7.89
N VAL A 124 28.54 7.32 -8.19
CA VAL A 124 27.12 7.09 -7.88
C VAL A 124 26.50 6.40 -9.08
N TRP A 125 25.75 5.34 -8.83
CA TRP A 125 25.16 4.45 -9.82
C TRP A 125 23.66 4.33 -9.59
N GLY A 126 22.94 3.95 -10.63
CA GLY A 126 21.53 3.67 -10.53
C GLY A 126 21.07 2.50 -11.39
N GLN A 127 19.94 1.93 -10.96
CA GLN A 127 19.17 0.93 -11.68
C GLN A 127 17.70 1.38 -11.73
N HIS A 128 17.00 1.02 -12.80
CA HIS A 128 15.55 1.23 -12.93
C HIS A 128 14.86 -0.12 -12.94
N ILE A 129 13.94 -0.35 -12.01
CA ILE A 129 13.22 -1.61 -11.84
C ILE A 129 11.72 -1.35 -11.91
N ASP A 130 10.98 -2.10 -12.74
CA ASP A 130 9.52 -2.03 -12.77
C ASP A 130 8.88 -2.87 -11.64
N SER A 131 7.56 -2.75 -11.46
CA SER A 131 6.82 -3.52 -10.44
C SER A 131 6.79 -5.03 -10.69
N LEU A 132 7.24 -5.48 -11.86
CA LEU A 132 7.42 -6.89 -12.22
C LEU A 132 8.89 -7.31 -12.07
N GLY A 133 9.73 -6.46 -11.49
CA GLY A 133 11.13 -6.77 -11.21
C GLY A 133 12.05 -6.80 -12.44
N ASN A 134 11.61 -6.28 -13.59
CA ASN A 134 12.46 -6.17 -14.77
C ASN A 134 13.44 -5.00 -14.60
N ARG A 135 14.73 -5.23 -14.90
CA ARG A 135 15.76 -4.18 -14.95
C ARG A 135 15.69 -3.43 -16.28
N LEU A 136 15.25 -2.17 -16.24
CA LEU A 136 15.02 -1.34 -17.42
C LEU A 136 16.29 -0.66 -17.95
N TRP A 137 17.37 -0.57 -17.14
CA TRP A 137 18.68 -0.09 -17.57
C TRP A 137 19.71 -1.21 -17.79
N GLY A 138 19.22 -2.44 -18.04
CA GLY A 138 20.06 -3.61 -18.23
C GLY A 138 20.80 -4.04 -16.96
N ASP A 139 21.60 -5.09 -17.04
CA ASP A 139 22.21 -5.73 -15.87
C ASP A 139 23.34 -4.92 -15.20
N THR A 140 23.86 -3.89 -15.89
CA THR A 140 24.95 -3.04 -15.39
C THR A 140 24.44 -1.76 -14.72
N GLY A 141 23.18 -1.38 -14.94
CA GLY A 141 22.68 -0.06 -14.58
C GLY A 141 23.40 1.05 -15.35
N ILE A 142 23.28 2.28 -14.85
CA ILE A 142 23.98 3.46 -15.37
C ILE A 142 24.84 4.11 -14.27
N ARG A 143 25.96 4.72 -14.67
CA ARG A 143 26.76 5.59 -13.80
C ARG A 143 26.18 7.00 -13.87
N ILE A 144 25.79 7.54 -12.73
CA ILE A 144 25.12 8.84 -12.59
C ILE A 144 26.14 9.95 -12.34
N LEU A 145 27.08 9.71 -11.42
CA LEU A 145 28.17 10.62 -11.10
C LEU A 145 29.50 9.85 -11.06
N PRO A 146 30.59 10.46 -11.54
CA PRO A 146 31.90 9.81 -11.66
C PRO A 146 32.65 9.71 -10.33
N ALA A 147 32.28 10.53 -9.36
CA ALA A 147 32.81 10.49 -8.01
C ALA A 147 31.71 10.06 -7.03
N ALA A 148 32.11 9.46 -5.92
CA ALA A 148 31.20 9.03 -4.88
C ALA A 148 31.82 9.16 -3.50
N ASP A 149 30.94 9.33 -2.53
CA ASP A 149 31.17 9.20 -1.12
C ASP A 149 30.03 8.37 -0.49
N SER A 150 29.98 8.37 0.83
CA SER A 150 28.87 7.80 1.58
C SER A 150 27.63 8.66 1.63
N ASP A 151 27.81 9.96 1.47
CA ASP A 151 26.86 11.00 1.83
C ASP A 151 26.30 11.63 0.56
N TYR A 152 25.24 11.00 0.06
CA TYR A 152 24.48 11.45 -1.10
C TYR A 152 22.98 11.51 -0.80
N GLN A 153 22.28 12.36 -1.54
CA GLN A 153 20.83 12.52 -1.47
C GLN A 153 20.21 12.35 -2.85
N VAL A 154 19.04 11.70 -2.87
CA VAL A 154 18.28 11.41 -4.08
C VAL A 154 16.84 11.84 -3.85
N LYS A 155 16.29 12.62 -4.79
CA LYS A 155 14.91 13.11 -4.75
C LYS A 155 14.28 13.04 -6.14
N GLY A 156 12.97 12.85 -6.23
CA GLY A 156 12.28 13.01 -7.52
C GLY A 156 12.49 14.40 -8.10
N ASP A 157 12.51 14.52 -9.42
CA ASP A 157 12.65 15.82 -10.08
C ASP A 157 11.29 16.51 -10.34
N GLY A 158 10.18 15.83 -10.05
CA GLY A 158 8.82 16.30 -10.34
C GLY A 158 8.35 16.04 -11.77
N PHE A 159 9.20 15.48 -12.64
CA PHE A 159 8.95 15.22 -14.07
C PHE A 159 9.15 13.75 -14.46
N GLY A 160 9.14 12.83 -13.48
CA GLY A 160 9.30 11.38 -13.68
C GLY A 160 10.76 10.90 -13.67
N GLY A 161 11.73 11.81 -13.53
CA GLY A 161 13.12 11.50 -13.26
C GLY A 161 13.49 11.78 -11.80
N PHE A 162 14.78 12.00 -11.54
CA PHE A 162 15.28 12.29 -10.20
C PHE A 162 16.54 13.16 -10.23
N LEU A 163 16.84 13.73 -9.07
CA LEU A 163 17.98 14.56 -8.75
C LEU A 163 18.90 13.79 -7.80
N VAL A 164 20.21 13.93 -8.00
CA VAL A 164 21.25 13.40 -7.12
C VAL A 164 22.19 14.52 -6.72
N VAL A 165 22.57 14.57 -5.45
CA VAL A 165 23.67 15.40 -4.95
C VAL A 165 24.59 14.54 -4.08
N CYS A 166 25.90 14.74 -4.17
CA CYS A 166 26.91 14.10 -3.32
C CYS A 166 28.07 15.06 -3.03
N SER A 167 28.89 14.72 -2.03
CA SER A 167 29.99 15.56 -1.54
C SER A 167 31.38 14.89 -1.57
N PRO A 168 31.78 14.22 -2.67
CA PRO A 168 33.04 13.48 -2.70
C PRO A 168 34.25 14.38 -2.42
N ASN A 169 35.07 13.97 -1.46
CA ASN A 169 36.25 14.71 -1.00
C ASN A 169 35.95 16.14 -0.53
N ASN A 170 34.74 16.41 -0.05
CA ASN A 170 34.22 17.72 0.34
C ASN A 170 33.94 18.69 -0.83
N ASP A 171 33.91 18.22 -2.07
CA ASP A 171 33.41 18.97 -3.22
C ASP A 171 31.97 18.55 -3.50
N VAL A 172 31.06 19.50 -3.77
CA VAL A 172 29.65 19.23 -3.99
C VAL A 172 29.35 19.12 -5.48
N PHE A 173 28.79 17.98 -5.89
CA PHE A 173 28.35 17.72 -7.25
C PHE A 173 26.87 17.36 -7.27
N ALA A 174 26.19 17.73 -8.35
CA ALA A 174 24.81 17.36 -8.56
C ALA A 174 24.54 16.88 -9.99
N GLN A 175 23.51 16.06 -10.16
CA GLN A 175 23.07 15.52 -11.43
C GLN A 175 21.54 15.49 -11.48
N ARG A 176 20.97 15.77 -12.65
CA ARG A 176 19.58 15.48 -12.96
C ARG A 176 19.51 14.33 -13.95
N VAL A 177 18.71 13.32 -13.63
CA VAL A 177 18.56 12.11 -14.45
C VAL A 177 17.12 12.04 -14.93
N GLY A 178 16.93 11.95 -16.25
CA GLY A 178 15.59 11.77 -16.83
C GLY A 178 15.03 10.38 -16.62
N GLU A 179 13.73 10.20 -16.89
CA GLU A 179 13.00 8.93 -16.70
C GLU A 179 13.67 7.73 -17.41
N TYR A 180 14.31 7.96 -18.56
CA TYR A 180 14.98 6.92 -19.34
C TYR A 180 16.48 6.78 -19.04
N GLY A 181 16.98 7.39 -17.97
CA GLY A 181 18.38 7.31 -17.55
C GLY A 181 19.34 8.27 -18.27
N ASN A 182 18.82 9.24 -19.02
CA ASN A 182 19.65 10.27 -19.65
C ASN A 182 20.15 11.29 -18.60
N LEU A 183 21.46 11.55 -18.58
CA LEU A 183 22.09 12.55 -17.73
C LEU A 183 21.85 13.95 -18.32
N LEU A 184 21.10 14.79 -17.61
CA LEU A 184 20.63 16.09 -18.10
C LEU A 184 21.60 17.24 -17.81
N TRP A 185 22.51 17.07 -16.84
CA TRP A 185 23.54 18.07 -16.50
C TRP A 185 24.94 17.67 -16.96
N GLY A 186 25.00 16.96 -18.09
CA GLY A 186 26.25 16.44 -18.67
C GLY A 186 26.73 15.16 -17.99
N GLU A 187 27.72 14.49 -18.60
CA GLU A 187 28.20 13.17 -18.14
C GLU A 187 28.86 13.20 -16.75
N GLU A 188 29.45 14.34 -16.37
CA GLU A 188 30.14 14.51 -15.09
C GLU A 188 29.25 15.18 -14.01
N GLY A 189 28.04 15.61 -14.38
CA GLY A 189 27.19 16.46 -13.55
C GLY A 189 27.69 17.91 -13.46
N ILE A 190 27.00 18.73 -12.66
CA ILE A 190 27.43 20.09 -12.33
C ILE A 190 28.31 20.11 -11.08
N SER A 191 29.32 20.98 -11.08
CA SER A 191 30.05 21.36 -9.88
C SER A 191 29.29 22.48 -9.15
N VAL A 192 28.78 22.18 -7.96
CA VAL A 192 28.02 23.13 -7.14
C VAL A 192 28.98 23.97 -6.28
N ALA A 193 29.91 23.30 -5.59
CA ALA A 193 30.92 23.94 -4.77
C ALA A 193 32.23 23.13 -4.84
N VAL A 194 33.34 23.80 -5.14
CA VAL A 194 34.66 23.17 -5.27
C VAL A 194 35.67 24.07 -4.57
N GLY A 195 36.43 23.58 -3.59
CA GLY A 195 37.34 24.48 -2.86
C GLY A 195 38.01 23.94 -1.60
N PRO A 196 38.86 24.76 -0.96
CA PRO A 196 39.66 24.38 0.20
C PRO A 196 38.87 24.34 1.51
N LEU A 197 37.58 24.73 1.49
CA LEU A 197 36.70 24.69 2.65
C LEU A 197 35.98 23.33 2.66
N TYR A 198 35.89 22.72 3.83
CA TYR A 198 35.27 21.41 3.98
C TYR A 198 33.74 21.58 3.89
N SER A 199 33.12 20.97 2.88
CA SER A 199 31.69 20.64 2.84
C SER A 199 31.48 19.19 3.25
N GLN A 200 30.57 18.93 4.20
CA GLN A 200 30.34 17.57 4.70
C GLN A 200 28.89 17.08 4.52
N GLU A 201 27.93 17.98 4.39
CA GLU A 201 26.54 17.63 4.17
C GLU A 201 25.97 18.44 3.00
N CYS A 202 25.19 17.77 2.15
CA CYS A 202 24.50 18.39 1.03
C CYS A 202 23.12 17.80 0.83
N THR A 203 22.22 18.60 0.28
CA THR A 203 20.85 18.19 -0.01
C THR A 203 20.30 18.95 -1.21
N ILE A 204 19.27 18.39 -1.83
CA ILE A 204 18.72 18.85 -3.10
C ILE A 204 17.19 18.75 -3.09
N ALA A 205 16.52 19.70 -3.73
CA ALA A 205 15.08 19.64 -4.01
C ALA A 205 14.79 20.24 -5.38
N HIS A 206 13.78 19.72 -6.07
CA HIS A 206 13.34 20.30 -7.35
C HIS A 206 12.65 21.65 -7.13
N ASP A 207 12.76 22.55 -8.10
CA ASP A 207 12.08 23.84 -8.07
C ASP A 207 10.65 23.79 -8.64
N GLY A 208 10.25 22.67 -9.25
CA GLY A 208 8.95 22.50 -9.91
C GLY A 208 8.89 23.00 -11.37
N GLU A 209 9.98 23.59 -11.88
CA GLU A 209 10.14 24.09 -13.24
C GLU A 209 11.26 23.34 -14.01
N GLY A 210 11.86 22.33 -13.37
CA GLY A 210 12.88 21.45 -13.93
C GLY A 210 14.29 21.76 -13.44
N GLY A 211 14.47 22.84 -12.68
CA GLY A 211 15.69 23.15 -11.96
C GLY A 211 15.74 22.52 -10.57
N ALA A 212 16.70 22.96 -9.77
CA ALA A 212 16.87 22.48 -8.40
C ALA A 212 17.49 23.52 -7.47
N PHE A 213 17.11 23.44 -6.20
CA PHE A 213 17.83 24.06 -5.10
C PHE A 213 18.82 23.07 -4.54
N VAL A 214 20.10 23.44 -4.46
CA VAL A 214 21.14 22.67 -3.76
C VAL A 214 21.56 23.45 -2.54
N ILE A 215 21.57 22.79 -1.38
CA ILE A 215 21.94 23.36 -0.09
C ILE A 215 23.08 22.52 0.48
N TRP A 216 24.13 23.15 0.99
CA TRP A 216 25.30 22.47 1.52
C TRP A 216 25.97 23.26 2.64
N GLU A 217 26.81 22.57 3.40
CA GLU A 217 27.63 23.18 4.45
C GLU A 217 28.98 23.63 3.91
N GLU A 218 29.49 24.78 4.35
CA GLU A 218 30.85 25.21 4.04
C GLU A 218 31.53 25.81 5.28
N GLY A 219 32.67 25.26 5.69
CA GLY A 219 33.47 25.83 6.78
C GLY A 219 34.55 24.90 7.35
N GLN A 220 35.52 25.47 8.07
CA GLN A 220 36.59 24.71 8.74
C GLN A 220 36.39 24.61 10.28
N PHE A 221 35.68 25.57 10.89
CA PHE A 221 35.46 25.67 12.33
C PHE A 221 34.13 26.38 12.63
N GLY A 222 33.03 25.73 12.26
CA GLY A 222 31.67 26.30 12.21
C GLY A 222 31.22 26.39 10.76
N TYR A 223 30.12 25.71 10.44
CA TYR A 223 29.61 25.61 9.08
C TYR A 223 28.64 26.76 8.80
N ASN A 224 28.76 27.34 7.61
CA ASN A 224 27.69 28.16 7.05
C ASN A 224 26.83 27.26 6.18
N LEU A 225 25.52 27.39 6.31
CA LEU A 225 24.60 26.77 5.38
C LEU A 225 24.48 27.68 4.15
N LEU A 226 24.94 27.17 3.00
CA LEU A 226 24.90 27.84 1.71
C LEU A 226 23.86 27.21 0.80
N GLY A 227 23.38 27.96 -0.18
CA GLY A 227 22.50 27.44 -1.22
C GLY A 227 22.73 28.07 -2.58
N GLN A 228 22.30 27.35 -3.61
CA GLN A 228 22.27 27.82 -5.00
C GLN A 228 21.03 27.26 -5.71
N HIS A 229 20.47 28.03 -6.64
CA HIS A 229 19.36 27.60 -7.49
C HIS A 229 19.91 27.38 -8.89
N PHE A 230 19.67 26.22 -9.47
CA PHE A 230 20.07 25.87 -10.83
C PHE A 230 18.84 25.70 -11.71
N ASP A 231 18.93 26.11 -12.98
CA ASP A 231 17.87 25.85 -13.97
C ASP A 231 17.89 24.40 -14.48
N GLN A 232 16.98 24.10 -15.41
CA GLN A 232 16.87 22.77 -16.02
C GLN A 232 18.15 22.28 -16.72
N ASP A 233 19.02 23.20 -17.16
CA ASP A 233 20.25 22.93 -17.88
C ASP A 233 21.47 22.92 -16.95
N GLY A 234 21.26 23.10 -15.63
CA GLY A 234 22.32 23.13 -14.62
C GLY A 234 23.04 24.48 -14.51
N THR A 235 22.45 25.55 -15.05
CA THR A 235 23.02 26.90 -14.97
C THR A 235 22.60 27.56 -13.66
N PRO A 236 23.53 28.17 -12.89
CA PRO A 236 23.18 28.88 -11.65
C PRO A 236 22.31 30.12 -11.95
N LEU A 237 21.24 30.26 -11.18
CA LEU A 237 20.25 31.33 -11.27
C LEU A 237 20.47 32.44 -10.23
N TRP A 238 21.04 32.13 -9.06
CA TRP A 238 21.44 33.17 -8.11
C TRP A 238 22.85 33.68 -8.47
N PRO A 239 23.06 35.00 -8.52
CA PRO A 239 24.33 35.59 -8.94
C PRO A 239 25.49 35.26 -8.00
N GLU A 240 25.17 34.98 -6.72
CA GLU A 240 26.10 34.50 -5.70
C GLU A 240 25.38 33.40 -4.88
N ASN A 241 26.15 32.55 -4.20
CA ASN A 241 25.58 31.56 -3.30
C ASN A 241 24.86 32.26 -2.15
N LEU A 242 23.63 31.83 -1.87
CA LEU A 242 22.83 32.34 -0.76
C LEU A 242 23.43 31.85 0.55
N VAL A 243 23.70 32.76 1.48
CA VAL A 243 24.03 32.42 2.87
C VAL A 243 22.71 32.26 3.62
N ILE A 244 22.30 31.02 3.88
CA ILE A 244 21.04 30.67 4.53
C ILE A 244 21.15 30.84 6.04
N ASN A 245 22.17 30.24 6.66
CA ASN A 245 22.37 30.29 8.11
C ASN A 245 23.87 30.34 8.48
N PRO A 246 24.37 31.48 8.98
CA PRO A 246 25.75 31.58 9.45
C PRO A 246 25.92 30.96 10.85
N GLY A 247 26.64 29.84 10.94
CA GLY A 247 27.03 29.22 12.22
C GLY A 247 26.07 28.15 12.76
N GLY A 248 25.11 27.68 11.96
CA GLY A 248 24.25 26.52 12.26
C GLY A 248 24.81 25.22 11.69
N ALA A 249 24.55 24.08 12.35
CA ALA A 249 25.16 22.78 12.03
C ALA A 249 24.15 21.66 11.73
N TRP A 250 22.84 21.94 11.69
CA TRP A 250 21.84 20.90 11.47
C TRP A 250 20.63 21.39 10.67
N TYR A 251 20.23 20.63 9.65
CA TYR A 251 19.08 20.92 8.79
C TYR A 251 18.47 19.64 8.21
N ASN A 252 17.17 19.71 7.91
CA ASN A 252 16.46 18.68 7.15
C ASN A 252 16.67 18.87 5.62
N SER A 253 16.38 17.84 4.83
CA SER A 253 16.26 18.02 3.38
C SER A 253 15.14 19.02 3.06
N PRO A 254 15.37 20.03 2.18
CA PRO A 254 14.32 20.95 1.78
C PRO A 254 13.21 20.20 1.04
N VAL A 255 11.99 20.72 1.16
CA VAL A 255 10.85 20.25 0.37
C VAL A 255 10.37 21.37 -0.55
N PRO A 256 10.04 21.06 -1.81
CA PRO A 256 9.42 22.03 -2.72
C PRO A 256 8.11 22.57 -2.11
N ASP A 257 7.88 23.87 -2.24
CA ASP A 257 6.69 24.52 -1.68
C ASP A 257 5.46 24.49 -2.62
N GLY A 258 5.65 24.06 -3.88
CA GLY A 258 4.63 24.06 -4.94
C GLY A 258 4.41 25.40 -5.65
N TYR A 259 5.17 26.43 -5.32
CA TYR A 259 5.11 27.80 -5.88
C TYR A 259 6.46 28.29 -6.42
N GLY A 260 7.39 27.36 -6.71
CA GLY A 260 8.72 27.68 -7.21
C GLY A 260 9.74 27.98 -6.11
N GLY A 261 9.39 27.82 -4.84
CA GLY A 261 10.28 27.98 -3.68
C GLY A 261 10.48 26.66 -2.94
N PHE A 262 11.02 26.74 -1.73
CA PHE A 262 11.24 25.58 -0.86
C PHE A 262 11.01 25.92 0.60
N ILE A 263 10.72 24.88 1.38
CA ILE A 263 10.58 24.92 2.83
C ILE A 263 11.74 24.13 3.44
N LEU A 264 12.34 24.67 4.49
CA LEU A 264 13.52 24.12 5.16
C LEU A 264 13.35 24.20 6.68
N ASP A 265 13.46 23.07 7.36
CA ASP A 265 13.56 23.00 8.82
C ASP A 265 15.04 22.96 9.20
N MET A 266 15.49 23.92 10.00
CA MET A 266 16.91 24.07 10.35
C MET A 266 17.12 24.63 11.75
N ASN A 267 18.28 24.32 12.34
CA ASN A 267 18.64 24.78 13.68
C ASN A 267 18.78 26.31 13.74
N ASN A 268 18.22 26.92 14.79
CA ASN A 268 18.20 28.37 14.96
C ASN A 268 19.42 28.94 15.73
N GLY A 269 20.48 28.14 15.89
CA GLY A 269 21.64 28.47 16.74
C GLY A 269 21.41 28.21 18.23
N GLY A 270 20.24 27.70 18.61
CA GLY A 270 19.86 27.27 19.96
C GLY A 270 19.45 25.80 20.03
N TYR A 271 18.63 25.45 21.03
CA TYR A 271 18.10 24.09 21.22
C TYR A 271 16.93 23.73 20.28
N GLY A 272 16.32 24.72 19.63
CA GLY A 272 15.20 24.53 18.72
C GLY A 272 15.59 24.70 17.26
N ASN A 273 14.67 24.28 16.40
CA ASN A 273 14.74 24.49 14.97
C ASN A 273 13.56 25.34 14.53
N ASP A 274 13.77 26.20 13.55
CA ASP A 274 12.70 26.95 12.93
C ASP A 274 12.42 26.39 11.53
N LEU A 275 11.16 26.50 11.13
CA LEU A 275 10.73 26.14 9.78
C LEU A 275 10.67 27.40 8.93
N TYR A 276 11.51 27.48 7.91
CA TYR A 276 11.60 28.60 6.98
C TYR A 276 10.96 28.26 5.65
N ARG A 277 10.38 29.25 4.98
CA ARG A 277 10.02 29.19 3.57
C ARG A 277 10.78 30.25 2.78
N PHE A 278 11.42 29.84 1.70
CA PHE A 278 12.11 30.71 0.75
C PHE A 278 11.40 30.70 -0.60
N ASN A 279 11.40 31.83 -1.30
CA ASN A 279 10.93 31.89 -2.69
C ASN A 279 12.03 31.50 -3.69
N ALA A 280 11.68 31.43 -4.98
CA ALA A 280 12.63 31.12 -6.07
C ALA A 280 13.88 32.02 -6.11
N ALA A 281 13.79 33.26 -5.62
CA ALA A 281 14.91 34.19 -5.59
C ALA A 281 15.80 34.04 -4.33
N GLY A 282 15.52 33.05 -3.48
CA GLY A 282 16.26 32.82 -2.24
C GLY A 282 15.88 33.78 -1.11
N ALA A 283 14.83 34.59 -1.28
CA ALA A 283 14.36 35.47 -0.22
C ALA A 283 13.41 34.72 0.73
N GLU A 284 13.64 34.91 2.03
CA GLU A 284 12.73 34.42 3.07
C GLU A 284 11.33 35.03 2.89
N VAL A 285 10.32 34.18 2.90
CA VAL A 285 8.90 34.55 2.83
C VAL A 285 8.30 34.61 4.24
N TRP A 286 8.58 33.59 5.05
CA TRP A 286 8.20 33.49 6.46
C TRP A 286 9.06 32.44 7.16
N HIS A 287 9.10 32.48 8.49
CA HIS A 287 9.56 31.39 9.33
C HIS A 287 8.63 31.18 10.54
N VAL A 288 8.69 29.99 11.14
CA VAL A 288 8.00 29.63 12.39
C VAL A 288 9.04 29.18 13.41
N ASP A 289 9.19 29.96 14.48
CA ASP A 289 10.19 29.75 15.52
C ASP A 289 9.97 28.47 16.35
N ASN A 290 11.06 27.75 16.64
CA ASN A 290 11.10 26.61 17.58
C ASN A 290 9.99 25.57 17.34
N LEU A 291 9.74 25.26 16.06
CA LEU A 291 8.69 24.34 15.67
C LEU A 291 9.08 22.88 15.91
N SER A 292 10.34 22.54 15.64
CA SER A 292 10.91 21.23 15.91
C SER A 292 12.16 21.36 16.80
N TYR A 293 12.65 20.22 17.29
CA TYR A 293 13.83 20.19 18.15
C TYR A 293 14.76 19.06 17.70
N PHE A 294 16.05 19.29 17.85
CA PHE A 294 17.09 18.30 17.61
C PHE A 294 17.78 17.92 18.93
N ILE A 295 18.04 16.64 19.12
CA ILE A 295 18.93 16.11 20.15
C ILE A 295 19.98 15.31 19.41
N ASP A 296 21.26 15.45 19.79
CA ASP A 296 22.38 14.71 19.19
C ASP A 296 22.03 13.22 19.02
N GLY A 297 21.96 12.77 17.76
CA GLY A 297 21.61 11.40 17.39
C GLY A 297 20.13 11.12 17.09
N GLY A 298 19.24 12.11 17.18
CA GLY A 298 17.82 11.99 16.79
C GLY A 298 17.58 12.15 15.28
N VAL A 299 16.52 11.53 14.75
CA VAL A 299 16.11 11.70 13.34
C VAL A 299 14.86 12.56 13.28
N ASN A 300 15.01 13.73 12.65
CA ASN A 300 13.89 14.57 12.26
C ASN A 300 13.64 14.36 10.76
N ARG A 301 12.38 14.51 10.35
CA ARG A 301 11.99 14.44 8.94
C ARG A 301 10.94 15.49 8.65
N ILE A 302 11.11 16.12 7.50
CA ILE A 302 10.07 16.86 6.81
C ILE A 302 9.64 16.05 5.58
N VAL A 303 8.34 15.90 5.36
CA VAL A 303 7.78 15.24 4.19
C VAL A 303 6.67 16.10 3.59
N ASN A 304 6.54 16.10 2.27
CA ASN A 304 5.39 16.69 1.60
C ASN A 304 4.11 15.94 2.01
N GLY A 305 3.08 16.70 2.37
CA GLY A 305 1.75 16.22 2.70
C GLY A 305 0.81 16.25 1.49
N GLU A 306 -0.48 16.40 1.79
CA GLU A 306 -1.48 16.83 0.81
C GLU A 306 -1.20 18.24 0.29
N ASP A 307 -1.93 18.65 -0.75
CA ASP A 307 -1.74 19.92 -1.46
C ASP A 307 -1.52 21.11 -0.51
N ASN A 308 -0.33 21.72 -0.60
CA ASN A 308 0.11 22.87 0.19
C ASN A 308 0.39 22.58 1.68
N PHE A 309 0.62 21.33 2.06
CA PHE A 309 0.99 20.95 3.42
C PHE A 309 2.33 20.24 3.48
N VAL A 310 3.00 20.42 4.61
CA VAL A 310 4.19 19.67 5.00
C VAL A 310 3.96 19.09 6.40
N TYR A 311 4.56 17.92 6.62
CA TYR A 311 4.52 17.24 7.91
C TYR A 311 5.93 17.16 8.46
N LEU A 312 6.06 17.48 9.75
CA LEU A 312 7.27 17.33 10.52
C LEU A 312 7.10 16.19 11.51
N GLY A 313 8.09 15.31 11.58
CA GLY A 313 8.24 14.29 12.61
C GLY A 313 9.63 14.43 13.25
N PHE A 314 9.70 14.41 14.58
CA PHE A 314 10.96 14.59 15.31
C PHE A 314 10.91 13.94 16.71
N PHE A 315 12.05 13.85 17.38
CA PHE A 315 12.15 13.32 18.75
C PHE A 315 12.53 14.41 19.75
N TRP A 316 11.75 14.54 20.81
CA TRP A 316 12.00 15.52 21.86
C TRP A 316 11.41 15.06 23.21
N ASP A 317 12.13 15.33 24.29
CA ASP A 317 11.68 15.06 25.67
C ASP A 317 11.20 13.60 25.86
N ALA A 318 11.99 12.66 25.34
CA ALA A 318 11.68 11.22 25.33
C ALA A 318 10.44 10.78 24.53
N HIS A 319 9.83 11.67 23.74
CA HIS A 319 8.66 11.38 22.92
C HIS A 319 8.91 11.69 21.44
N PHE A 320 8.33 10.87 20.56
CA PHE A 320 8.19 11.24 19.16
C PHE A 320 7.07 12.27 19.04
N LYS A 321 7.33 13.35 18.31
CA LYS A 321 6.43 14.48 18.12
C LYS A 321 6.21 14.72 16.64
N GLY A 322 5.08 15.33 16.30
CA GLY A 322 4.83 15.79 14.95
C GLY A 322 3.98 17.03 14.85
N GLN A 323 3.99 17.63 13.67
CA GLN A 323 3.23 18.82 13.33
C GLN A 323 2.86 18.82 11.84
N ARG A 324 1.66 19.33 11.55
CA ARG A 324 1.15 19.58 10.20
C ARG A 324 1.11 21.09 9.96
N VAL A 325 1.79 21.54 8.90
CA VAL A 325 1.97 22.95 8.60
C VAL A 325 1.51 23.22 7.17
N ASP A 326 0.72 24.27 6.96
CA ASP A 326 0.42 24.72 5.61
C ASP A 326 1.57 25.54 5.01
N VAL A 327 1.54 25.75 3.70
CA VAL A 327 2.54 26.54 2.95
C VAL A 327 2.61 28.02 3.36
N ARG A 328 1.67 28.49 4.18
CA ARG A 328 1.63 29.86 4.74
C ARG A 328 2.26 29.92 6.14
N GLY A 329 2.71 28.80 6.69
CA GLY A 329 3.31 28.70 8.02
C GLY A 329 2.29 28.51 9.14
N VAL A 330 1.03 28.19 8.84
CA VAL A 330 0.00 27.93 9.86
C VAL A 330 0.11 26.49 10.34
N THR A 331 0.21 26.30 11.65
CA THR A 331 0.25 24.99 12.31
C THR A 331 -1.15 24.53 12.70
N TYR A 332 -1.41 23.22 12.62
CA TYR A 332 -2.77 22.67 12.77
C TYR A 332 -2.93 21.71 13.95
N TRP A 333 -1.95 20.83 14.19
CA TRP A 333 -2.05 19.90 15.29
C TRP A 333 -1.84 20.63 16.60
N GLN A 334 -2.87 20.55 17.44
CA GLN A 334 -2.90 21.31 18.67
C GLN A 334 -1.82 20.81 19.64
N PRO A 335 -1.15 21.72 20.34
CA PRO A 335 -0.16 21.39 21.36
C PRO A 335 -0.74 20.53 22.49
N GLU A 336 -0.06 19.44 22.86
CA GLU A 336 -0.29 18.79 24.16
C GLU A 336 0.50 19.54 25.24
N GLY A 337 -0.19 20.41 26.01
CA GLY A 337 0.43 21.21 27.07
C GLY A 337 1.00 22.54 26.58
N ALA A 338 2.17 22.95 27.11
CA ALA A 338 2.76 24.26 26.81
C ALA A 338 3.51 24.33 25.46
N TRP A 339 3.41 23.30 24.61
CA TRP A 339 4.35 23.05 23.51
C TRP A 339 3.65 22.78 22.20
N PHE A 340 4.02 23.49 21.13
CA PHE A 340 3.38 23.55 19.80
C PHE A 340 3.22 22.23 19.00
N ASN A 341 3.33 21.04 19.61
CA ASN A 341 3.43 19.76 18.88
C ASN A 341 2.65 18.62 19.55
N LEU A 342 2.26 17.62 18.75
CA LEU A 342 1.47 16.47 19.19
C LEU A 342 2.37 15.24 19.45
N SER A 343 2.09 14.46 20.50
CA SER A 343 2.81 13.21 20.76
C SER A 343 2.39 12.09 19.80
N LEU A 344 3.36 11.52 19.08
CA LEU A 344 3.16 10.40 18.15
C LEU A 344 3.24 9.03 18.87
N GLY A 345 3.57 9.00 20.16
CA GLY A 345 3.64 7.78 20.96
C GLY A 345 3.51 8.08 22.47
N HIS A 346 3.14 7.05 23.25
CA HIS A 346 2.81 7.16 24.68
C HIS A 346 3.97 6.88 25.65
N THR A 347 5.14 6.45 25.17
CA THR A 347 6.23 5.93 26.02
C THR A 347 7.62 6.43 25.59
N TYR A 348 8.62 6.21 26.46
CA TYR A 348 10.04 6.52 26.22
C TYR A 348 10.51 5.86 24.92
N GLY A 349 10.76 6.69 23.91
CA GLY A 349 11.29 6.22 22.63
C GLY A 349 12.77 5.87 22.72
N THR A 350 13.18 4.78 22.08
CA THR A 350 14.60 4.43 21.87
C THR A 350 14.89 4.27 20.38
N GLY A 351 16.06 4.70 19.94
CA GLY A 351 16.50 4.56 18.54
C GLY A 351 15.80 5.51 17.55
N ASN A 352 16.08 5.33 16.27
CA ASN A 352 15.71 6.27 15.21
C ASN A 352 14.33 5.96 14.59
N PRO A 353 13.38 6.90 14.57
CA PRO A 353 12.08 6.71 13.94
C PRO A 353 12.17 6.86 12.41
N ASP A 354 11.12 6.44 11.73
CA ASP A 354 10.89 6.76 10.32
C ASP A 354 9.45 7.23 10.13
N PHE A 355 9.23 8.11 9.14
CA PHE A 355 7.95 8.78 8.94
C PHE A 355 7.54 8.69 7.47
N VAL A 356 6.25 8.51 7.22
CA VAL A 356 5.69 8.52 5.87
C VAL A 356 4.31 9.16 5.89
N PHE A 357 4.02 9.97 4.87
CA PHE A 357 2.69 10.49 4.63
C PHE A 357 2.04 9.75 3.46
N ARG A 358 0.77 9.40 3.62
CA ARG A 358 -0.11 8.98 2.54
C ARG A 358 -1.50 9.46 2.85
N ASP A 359 -2.03 10.34 2.00
CA ASP A 359 -3.32 10.97 2.24
C ASP A 359 -4.41 9.94 2.64
N PRO A 360 -5.12 10.16 3.77
CA PRO A 360 -5.08 11.31 4.68
C PRO A 360 -4.24 11.11 5.96
N ILE A 361 -3.37 10.10 6.01
CA ILE A 361 -2.70 9.63 7.23
C ILE A 361 -1.19 9.89 7.20
N PHE A 362 -0.70 10.48 8.28
CA PHE A 362 0.72 10.58 8.60
C PHE A 362 1.11 9.48 9.58
N TYR A 363 2.03 8.60 9.18
CA TYR A 363 2.47 7.46 9.97
C TYR A 363 3.86 7.68 10.56
N ASN A 364 4.11 7.07 11.72
CA ASN A 364 5.45 6.93 12.26
C ASN A 364 5.73 5.48 12.70
N LEU A 365 6.94 5.01 12.43
CA LEU A 365 7.50 3.78 12.96
C LEU A 365 8.48 4.12 14.08
N TYR A 366 8.28 3.56 15.27
CA TYR A 366 9.13 3.84 16.43
C TYR A 366 9.34 2.64 17.33
N VAL A 367 10.37 2.73 18.17
CA VAL A 367 10.69 1.73 19.19
C VAL A 367 10.59 2.36 20.56
N THR A 368 10.09 1.59 21.51
CA THR A 368 10.03 1.97 22.92
C THR A 368 10.48 0.81 23.80
N SER A 369 10.99 1.11 24.98
CA SER A 369 11.22 0.12 26.02
C SER A 369 10.50 0.55 27.31
N PRO A 370 9.83 -0.37 28.03
CA PRO A 370 9.18 -0.05 29.30
C PRO A 370 10.14 0.43 30.39
N GLU A 371 11.42 0.04 30.30
CA GLU A 371 12.49 0.31 31.26
C GLU A 371 13.81 0.49 30.51
N GLU A 372 14.81 1.20 31.06
CA GLU A 372 16.10 1.48 30.37
C GLU A 372 16.84 0.21 29.87
N SER A 373 16.55 -0.96 30.45
CA SER A 373 17.10 -2.27 30.08
C SER A 373 16.02 -3.31 29.75
N GLY A 374 14.79 -2.89 29.46
CA GLY A 374 13.68 -3.76 29.11
C GLY A 374 13.68 -4.15 27.62
N PRO A 375 12.81 -5.10 27.22
CA PRO A 375 12.71 -5.52 25.82
C PRO A 375 12.19 -4.37 24.95
N HIS A 376 12.75 -4.27 23.74
CA HIS A 376 12.38 -3.30 22.74
C HIS A 376 11.08 -3.70 22.04
N ARG A 377 10.16 -2.75 21.95
CA ARG A 377 8.85 -2.94 21.32
C ARG A 377 8.67 -1.97 20.17
N TYR A 378 8.34 -2.52 19.01
CA TYR A 378 8.16 -1.78 17.77
C TYR A 378 6.69 -1.41 17.59
N TYR A 379 6.42 -0.15 17.24
CA TYR A 379 5.07 0.36 17.05
C TYR A 379 4.95 1.19 15.77
N ILE A 380 3.75 1.14 15.20
CA ILE A 380 3.31 2.11 14.20
C ILE A 380 2.12 2.89 14.75
N SER A 381 2.19 4.22 14.67
CA SER A 381 0.99 5.06 14.87
C SER A 381 0.63 5.78 13.58
N GLY A 382 -0.63 6.21 13.49
CA GLY A 382 -1.17 6.98 12.38
C GLY A 382 -1.98 8.15 12.92
N LEU A 383 -1.81 9.31 12.30
CA LEU A 383 -2.56 10.53 12.58
C LEU A 383 -3.24 11.04 11.33
N ASN A 384 -4.51 11.43 11.45
CA ASN A 384 -5.22 12.11 10.37
C ASN A 384 -4.89 13.61 10.33
N GLN A 385 -5.48 14.34 9.38
CA GLN A 385 -5.29 15.78 9.19
C GLN A 385 -5.62 16.63 10.43
N ASP A 386 -6.55 16.18 11.29
CA ASP A 386 -6.92 16.85 12.54
C ASP A 386 -5.98 16.51 13.72
N GLY A 387 -5.06 15.56 13.55
CA GLY A 387 -4.18 15.07 14.60
C GLY A 387 -4.84 13.99 15.47
N ASN A 388 -5.94 13.40 15.00
CA ASN A 388 -6.57 12.28 15.69
C ASN A 388 -5.85 10.97 15.35
N ARG A 389 -5.63 10.13 16.36
CA ARG A 389 -5.05 8.80 16.20
C ARG A 389 -5.99 7.88 15.41
N THR A 390 -5.46 7.21 14.39
CA THR A 390 -6.22 6.29 13.52
C THR A 390 -5.97 4.82 13.84
N LEU A 391 -4.88 4.51 14.54
CA LEU A 391 -4.41 3.15 14.83
C LEU A 391 -4.45 2.83 16.34
N GLY A 392 -5.51 3.28 17.00
CA GLY A 392 -5.65 3.20 18.46
C GLY A 392 -4.70 4.14 19.22
N ASP A 393 -4.88 4.21 20.54
CA ASP A 393 -4.20 5.21 21.37
C ASP A 393 -2.68 4.99 21.42
N ASN A 394 -2.22 3.74 21.44
CA ASN A 394 -0.80 3.39 21.55
C ASN A 394 -0.15 3.02 20.21
N GLY A 395 -0.89 3.10 19.09
CA GLY A 395 -0.48 2.50 17.83
C GLY A 395 -0.60 0.97 17.82
N VAL A 396 -0.20 0.36 16.70
CA VAL A 396 -0.16 -1.09 16.50
C VAL A 396 1.20 -1.61 16.93
N HIS A 397 1.20 -2.58 17.85
CA HIS A 397 2.40 -3.28 18.30
C HIS A 397 2.84 -4.27 17.22
N LEU A 398 4.05 -4.12 16.68
CA LEU A 398 4.57 -4.94 15.60
C LEU A 398 5.29 -6.18 16.10
N GLN A 399 6.22 -5.99 17.05
CA GLN A 399 6.97 -7.08 17.68
C GLN A 399 7.60 -6.64 19.00
N THR A 400 8.06 -7.63 19.77
CA THR A 400 8.96 -7.47 20.92
C THR A 400 10.29 -8.21 20.67
N THR A 401 11.42 -7.60 21.00
CA THR A 401 12.76 -8.20 20.90
C THR A 401 13.64 -7.78 22.07
N ASP A 402 14.55 -8.65 22.51
CA ASP A 402 15.52 -8.34 23.57
C ASP A 402 16.63 -7.38 23.10
N TYR A 403 16.84 -7.27 21.78
CA TYR A 403 17.88 -6.45 21.17
C TYR A 403 17.29 -5.57 20.06
N ASP A 404 17.54 -4.26 20.13
CA ASP A 404 17.09 -3.29 19.11
C ASP A 404 17.94 -3.38 17.84
N GLY A 405 17.26 -3.29 16.70
CA GLY A 405 17.90 -2.98 15.43
C GLY A 405 18.16 -1.50 15.24
N TYR A 406 19.24 -1.19 14.55
CA TYR A 406 19.65 0.18 14.25
C TYR A 406 18.88 0.83 13.09
N TYR A 407 18.34 0.04 12.16
CA TYR A 407 17.79 0.52 10.90
C TYR A 407 16.38 0.02 10.66
N ARG A 408 15.48 0.96 10.37
CA ARG A 408 14.07 0.69 10.14
C ARG A 408 13.51 1.68 9.13
N LYS A 409 12.60 1.21 8.29
CA LYS A 409 11.90 2.01 7.28
C LYS A 409 10.44 1.65 7.17
N ILE A 410 9.62 2.64 6.83
CA ILE A 410 8.17 2.48 6.65
C ILE A 410 7.73 2.99 5.28
N ALA A 411 6.85 2.24 4.61
CA ALA A 411 6.19 2.64 3.38
C ALA A 411 4.67 2.52 3.53
N ALA A 412 3.94 3.49 2.98
CA ALA A 412 2.48 3.44 2.92
C ALA A 412 2.01 2.88 1.57
N VAL A 413 1.41 1.69 1.62
CA VAL A 413 1.10 0.87 0.43
C VAL A 413 -0.16 1.30 -0.30
N ALA A 414 -0.25 0.97 -1.60
CA ALA A 414 -1.29 1.47 -2.50
C ALA A 414 -2.71 1.09 -2.05
N ASP A 415 -2.87 -0.07 -1.40
CA ASP A 415 -4.12 -0.58 -0.87
C ASP A 415 -4.49 -0.06 0.53
N GLY A 416 -3.73 0.90 1.03
CA GLY A 416 -3.90 1.44 2.37
C GLY A 416 -3.19 0.61 3.43
N GLY A 417 -2.89 1.27 4.55
CA GLY A 417 -2.00 0.69 5.56
C GLY A 417 -0.54 0.93 5.22
N VAL A 418 0.33 0.19 5.89
CA VAL A 418 1.78 0.41 5.86
C VAL A 418 2.56 -0.89 6.01
N VAL A 419 3.76 -0.92 5.43
CA VAL A 419 4.74 -1.98 5.63
C VAL A 419 5.97 -1.39 6.30
N ALA A 420 6.43 -2.04 7.37
CA ALA A 420 7.70 -1.76 8.02
C ALA A 420 8.75 -2.80 7.61
N ALA A 421 9.95 -2.33 7.26
CA ALA A 421 11.15 -3.15 7.12
C ALA A 421 12.11 -2.80 8.27
N MET A 422 12.56 -3.81 9.01
CA MET A 422 13.30 -3.64 10.26
C MET A 422 14.46 -4.64 10.29
N ASN A 423 15.67 -4.17 10.54
CA ASN A 423 16.74 -5.09 10.91
C ASN A 423 16.57 -5.48 12.39
N ILE A 424 16.80 -6.74 12.74
CA ILE A 424 16.62 -7.22 14.10
C ILE A 424 17.86 -7.99 14.49
N GLN A 425 18.44 -7.66 15.64
CA GLN A 425 19.62 -8.36 16.11
C GLN A 425 19.24 -9.77 16.58
N THR A 426 19.85 -10.78 15.97
CA THR A 426 19.57 -12.20 16.25
C THR A 426 20.66 -12.90 17.06
N HIS A 427 21.86 -12.32 17.09
CA HIS A 427 23.01 -12.86 17.82
C HIS A 427 23.66 -11.80 18.70
N VAL A 428 24.24 -12.21 19.83
CA VAL A 428 24.84 -11.29 20.81
C VAL A 428 26.34 -11.07 20.54
N ASN A 429 27.04 -12.09 20.05
CA ASN A 429 28.50 -12.03 19.90
C ASN A 429 29.03 -12.99 18.80
N PRO A 430 29.47 -12.46 17.64
CA PRO A 430 29.31 -11.07 17.22
C PRO A 430 27.83 -10.73 16.95
N PRO A 431 27.43 -9.44 17.04
CA PRO A 431 26.07 -9.05 16.69
C PRO A 431 25.81 -9.28 15.20
N GLN A 432 24.74 -10.02 14.91
CA GLN A 432 24.21 -10.26 13.56
C GLN A 432 22.79 -9.76 13.48
N PHE A 433 22.38 -9.30 12.30
CA PHE A 433 21.10 -8.64 12.08
C PHE A 433 20.40 -9.28 10.89
N ASP A 434 19.18 -9.75 11.11
CA ASP A 434 18.31 -10.28 10.07
C ASP A 434 17.37 -9.15 9.61
N LEU A 435 17.06 -9.11 8.33
CA LEU A 435 16.05 -8.19 7.79
C LEU A 435 14.67 -8.85 7.84
N ARG A 436 13.74 -8.20 8.53
CA ARG A 436 12.35 -8.64 8.63
C ARG A 436 11.38 -7.56 8.21
N ALA A 437 10.18 -7.97 7.84
CA ALA A 437 9.10 -7.06 7.48
C ALA A 437 7.78 -7.40 8.18
N LYS A 438 6.95 -6.38 8.34
CA LYS A 438 5.64 -6.46 8.99
C LYS A 438 4.65 -5.52 8.30
N ARG A 439 3.42 -5.97 8.07
CA ARG A 439 2.36 -5.17 7.46
C ARG A 439 1.25 -4.87 8.47
N VAL A 440 0.75 -3.63 8.43
CA VAL A 440 -0.38 -3.13 9.22
C VAL A 440 -1.45 -2.62 8.27
N ASN A 441 -2.66 -3.15 8.38
CA ASN A 441 -3.84 -2.72 7.63
C ASN A 441 -4.37 -1.35 8.10
N PRO A 442 -5.21 -0.67 7.28
CA PRO A 442 -5.85 0.60 7.66
C PRO A 442 -6.63 0.55 8.98
N ASP A 443 -7.20 -0.61 9.33
CA ASP A 443 -7.99 -0.83 10.54
C ASP A 443 -7.14 -1.16 11.78
N GLY A 444 -5.82 -1.24 11.62
CA GLY A 444 -4.86 -1.58 12.66
C GLY A 444 -4.63 -3.07 12.89
N THR A 445 -5.21 -3.95 12.09
CA THR A 445 -4.86 -5.37 12.11
C THR A 445 -3.49 -5.63 11.48
N LEU A 446 -2.80 -6.67 11.97
CA LEU A 446 -1.55 -7.16 11.38
C LEU A 446 -1.85 -8.17 10.28
N GLY A 447 -1.04 -8.15 9.22
CA GLY A 447 -1.11 -9.12 8.13
C GLY A 447 -1.36 -8.51 6.76
N GLY A 448 -1.65 -9.39 5.81
CA GLY A 448 -2.05 -9.02 4.46
C GLY A 448 -3.45 -8.38 4.46
N PRO A 449 -3.87 -7.79 3.35
CA PRO A 449 -5.27 -7.45 3.17
C PRO A 449 -6.08 -8.75 3.25
N LEU A 450 -7.21 -8.75 3.96
CA LEU A 450 -8.07 -9.93 4.05
C LEU A 450 -8.52 -10.34 2.65
N HIS A 451 -8.28 -11.59 2.27
CA HIS A 451 -8.58 -12.04 0.90
C HIS A 451 -10.09 -12.10 0.65
N LEU A 452 -10.90 -12.54 1.62
CA LEU A 452 -12.36 -12.69 1.50
C LEU A 452 -13.00 -12.51 2.89
N LEU A 453 -14.19 -11.92 2.97
CA LEU A 453 -15.06 -12.06 4.15
C LEU A 453 -15.98 -13.27 3.93
N VAL A 454 -16.22 -14.03 4.99
CA VAL A 454 -17.07 -15.22 4.97
C VAL A 454 -18.08 -15.08 6.11
N ASP A 455 -19.36 -15.20 5.77
CA ASP A 455 -20.46 -15.30 6.73
C ASP A 455 -21.16 -16.65 6.55
N LEU A 456 -21.38 -17.36 7.66
CA LEU A 456 -22.09 -18.62 7.77
C LEU A 456 -23.17 -18.50 8.86
N GLU A 457 -24.39 -18.15 8.46
CA GLU A 457 -25.46 -17.80 9.39
C GLU A 457 -26.54 -18.90 9.49
N PRO A 458 -26.78 -19.51 10.67
CA PRO A 458 -27.91 -20.39 10.86
C PRO A 458 -29.23 -19.59 10.97
N GLU A 459 -30.31 -20.08 10.35
CA GLU A 459 -31.63 -19.41 10.47
C GLU A 459 -32.19 -19.41 11.91
N SER A 460 -31.73 -20.34 12.75
CA SER A 460 -32.12 -20.44 14.15
C SER A 460 -30.91 -20.24 15.06
N ALA A 461 -31.03 -19.29 15.99
CA ALA A 461 -30.01 -19.03 17.01
C ALA A 461 -29.79 -20.20 18.00
N SER A 462 -30.67 -21.20 17.99
CA SER A 462 -30.50 -22.46 18.73
C SER A 462 -30.95 -23.63 17.86
N ILE A 463 -30.00 -24.44 17.42
CA ILE A 463 -30.25 -25.62 16.60
C ILE A 463 -30.18 -26.87 17.48
N GLN A 464 -31.28 -27.59 17.56
CA GLN A 464 -31.45 -28.79 18.38
C GLN A 464 -32.01 -29.92 17.50
N ILE A 465 -31.18 -30.92 17.23
CA ILE A 465 -31.51 -32.05 16.36
C ILE A 465 -32.05 -33.21 17.21
N PRO A 466 -33.25 -33.74 16.90
CA PRO A 466 -33.80 -34.88 17.62
C PRO A 466 -32.94 -36.15 17.55
N PRO A 467 -33.15 -37.11 18.46
CA PRO A 467 -32.44 -38.39 18.43
C PRO A 467 -32.70 -39.15 17.12
N THR A 468 -33.89 -39.00 16.53
CA THR A 468 -34.30 -39.58 15.24
C THR A 468 -33.68 -38.91 14.02
N GLY A 469 -32.76 -37.97 14.21
CA GLY A 469 -32.22 -37.14 13.13
C GLY A 469 -33.15 -35.97 12.78
N GLY A 470 -32.70 -35.14 11.85
CA GLY A 470 -33.38 -33.92 11.44
C GLY A 470 -32.54 -33.13 10.46
N SER A 471 -32.80 -31.84 10.37
CA SER A 471 -32.04 -30.91 9.53
C SER A 471 -32.08 -29.51 10.14
N PHE A 472 -31.17 -28.65 9.69
CA PHE A 472 -31.21 -27.22 9.94
C PHE A 472 -30.96 -26.44 8.64
N THR A 473 -31.38 -25.18 8.64
CA THR A 473 -31.20 -24.27 7.51
C THR A 473 -30.17 -23.19 7.86
N TYR A 474 -29.36 -22.81 6.89
CA TYR A 474 -28.32 -21.79 7.03
C TYR A 474 -28.12 -21.02 5.71
N ASN A 475 -27.48 -19.87 5.82
CA ASN A 475 -27.09 -19.01 4.71
C ASN A 475 -25.58 -18.88 4.67
N ILE A 476 -25.03 -18.63 3.49
CA ILE A 476 -23.62 -18.30 3.31
C ILE A 476 -23.48 -17.02 2.49
N ALA A 477 -22.51 -16.19 2.84
CA ALA A 477 -22.03 -15.11 2.01
C ALA A 477 -20.50 -15.15 1.96
N ILE A 478 -19.92 -15.02 0.77
CA ILE A 478 -18.49 -14.84 0.58
C ILE A 478 -18.32 -13.53 -0.18
N GLU A 479 -17.68 -12.54 0.43
CA GLU A 479 -17.44 -11.22 -0.15
C GLU A 479 -15.96 -11.05 -0.49
N ASP A 480 -15.67 -10.70 -1.74
CA ASP A 480 -14.36 -10.15 -2.08
C ASP A 480 -14.34 -8.67 -1.70
N THR A 481 -13.76 -8.39 -0.53
CA THR A 481 -13.55 -7.01 -0.08
C THR A 481 -12.29 -6.39 -0.67
N TYR A 482 -11.44 -7.17 -1.36
CA TYR A 482 -10.20 -6.66 -1.93
C TYR A 482 -9.54 -7.56 -3.00
N VAL A 483 -9.96 -7.41 -4.26
CA VAL A 483 -9.38 -8.01 -5.49
C VAL A 483 -8.57 -9.29 -5.24
N VAL A 484 -9.26 -10.41 -5.12
CA VAL A 484 -8.63 -11.73 -5.23
C VAL A 484 -8.38 -12.00 -6.72
N TYR A 485 -7.12 -12.07 -7.14
CA TYR A 485 -6.76 -12.34 -8.54
C TYR A 485 -6.70 -13.85 -8.88
N SER A 486 -7.10 -14.72 -7.97
CA SER A 486 -7.07 -16.18 -8.12
C SER A 486 -8.40 -16.82 -7.79
N ASP A 487 -8.73 -17.92 -8.49
CA ASP A 487 -9.81 -18.81 -8.07
C ASP A 487 -9.50 -19.38 -6.68
N PHE A 488 -10.55 -19.71 -5.93
CA PHE A 488 -10.44 -20.28 -4.59
C PHE A 488 -11.40 -21.45 -4.40
N ASP A 489 -11.18 -22.25 -3.36
CA ASP A 489 -12.04 -23.34 -2.98
C ASP A 489 -12.83 -22.98 -1.71
N ALA A 490 -14.05 -23.49 -1.59
CA ALA A 490 -14.83 -23.39 -0.37
C ALA A 490 -15.24 -24.78 0.10
N TRP A 491 -15.01 -25.11 1.36
CA TRP A 491 -15.36 -26.40 1.93
C TRP A 491 -15.98 -26.26 3.31
N VAL A 492 -16.83 -27.22 3.66
CA VAL A 492 -17.49 -27.27 4.95
C VAL A 492 -17.06 -28.50 5.70
N GLU A 493 -16.68 -28.32 6.96
CA GLU A 493 -16.42 -29.42 7.87
C GLU A 493 -17.39 -29.39 9.06
N VAL A 494 -17.58 -30.56 9.66
CA VAL A 494 -18.25 -30.70 10.94
C VAL A 494 -17.30 -31.33 11.97
N THR A 495 -17.13 -30.67 13.10
CA THR A 495 -16.47 -31.23 14.29
C THR A 495 -17.52 -31.95 15.12
N MET A 496 -17.31 -33.24 15.34
CA MET A 496 -18.20 -34.10 16.13
C MET A 496 -17.96 -33.92 17.64
N PRO A 497 -18.89 -34.36 18.51
CA PRO A 497 -18.74 -34.23 19.98
C PRO A 497 -17.48 -34.89 20.55
N GLY A 498 -16.88 -35.84 19.82
CA GLY A 498 -15.61 -36.50 20.18
C GLY A 498 -14.35 -35.73 19.75
N GLY A 499 -14.47 -34.59 19.09
CA GLY A 499 -13.38 -33.79 18.54
C GLY A 499 -12.92 -34.20 17.13
N ASP A 500 -13.42 -35.32 16.61
CA ASP A 500 -13.14 -35.76 15.23
C ASP A 500 -13.85 -34.85 14.22
N THR A 501 -13.13 -34.39 13.19
CA THR A 501 -13.67 -33.64 12.05
C THR A 501 -14.05 -34.54 10.87
N ARG A 502 -15.06 -34.10 10.12
CA ARG A 502 -15.52 -34.69 8.86
C ARG A 502 -15.84 -33.61 7.85
N GLU A 503 -15.25 -33.70 6.67
CA GLU A 503 -15.66 -32.90 5.53
C GLU A 503 -17.07 -33.30 5.07
N ILE A 504 -17.89 -32.30 4.84
CA ILE A 504 -19.26 -32.42 4.36
C ILE A 504 -19.34 -32.15 2.86
N THR A 505 -18.67 -31.10 2.39
CA THR A 505 -18.63 -30.72 0.98
C THR A 505 -17.41 -29.86 0.69
N VAL A 506 -16.96 -29.89 -0.56
CA VAL A 506 -15.98 -28.98 -1.14
C VAL A 506 -16.49 -28.48 -2.49
N ARG A 507 -16.17 -27.23 -2.82
CA ARG A 507 -16.38 -26.63 -4.12
C ARG A 507 -15.08 -25.97 -4.56
N GLU A 508 -14.48 -26.56 -5.59
CA GLU A 508 -13.21 -26.08 -6.14
C GLU A 508 -13.41 -25.02 -7.24
N GLY A 509 -12.40 -24.16 -7.41
CA GLY A 509 -12.30 -23.25 -8.56
C GLY A 509 -13.41 -22.19 -8.61
N ILE A 510 -13.79 -21.66 -7.46
CA ILE A 510 -14.74 -20.55 -7.33
C ILE A 510 -14.04 -19.28 -7.78
N HIS A 511 -14.64 -18.64 -8.78
CA HIS A 511 -14.27 -17.31 -9.23
C HIS A 511 -15.26 -16.30 -8.67
N ILE A 512 -14.75 -15.21 -8.09
CA ILE A 512 -15.54 -14.07 -7.64
C ILE A 512 -14.99 -12.81 -8.33
N ASP A 513 -15.88 -11.96 -8.84
CA ASP A 513 -15.47 -10.68 -9.41
C ASP A 513 -15.16 -9.69 -8.27
N TYR A 514 -14.33 -8.68 -8.55
CA TYR A 514 -13.96 -7.65 -7.57
C TYR A 514 -15.17 -6.97 -6.92
N ASN A 515 -15.15 -6.78 -5.59
CA ASN A 515 -16.23 -6.16 -4.81
C ASN A 515 -17.59 -6.85 -5.02
N SER A 516 -17.57 -8.13 -5.37
CA SER A 516 -18.79 -8.93 -5.50
C SER A 516 -18.95 -9.85 -4.31
N VAL A 517 -20.19 -10.25 -4.11
CA VAL A 517 -20.62 -11.17 -3.08
C VAL A 517 -21.20 -12.40 -3.76
N ILE A 518 -20.81 -13.57 -3.28
CA ILE A 518 -21.49 -14.84 -3.55
C ILE A 518 -22.36 -15.14 -2.34
N GLU A 519 -23.67 -15.00 -2.51
CA GLU A 519 -24.66 -15.35 -1.50
C GLU A 519 -25.43 -16.62 -1.88
N ARG A 520 -25.70 -17.46 -0.88
CA ARG A 520 -26.68 -18.54 -0.97
C ARG A 520 -27.53 -18.57 0.28
N PHE A 521 -28.84 -18.62 0.06
CA PHE A 521 -29.83 -18.63 1.12
C PHE A 521 -30.54 -19.98 1.19
N ASP A 522 -31.14 -20.24 2.34
CA ASP A 522 -32.02 -21.39 2.60
C ASP A 522 -31.34 -22.75 2.36
N LEU A 523 -30.02 -22.84 2.59
CA LEU A 523 -29.27 -24.10 2.44
C LEU A 523 -29.63 -25.05 3.58
N VAL A 524 -29.84 -26.33 3.27
CA VAL A 524 -30.30 -27.32 4.25
C VAL A 524 -29.21 -28.35 4.53
N GLN A 525 -28.77 -28.44 5.78
CA GLN A 525 -27.92 -29.52 6.26
C GLN A 525 -28.77 -30.59 6.94
N ASN A 526 -28.67 -31.83 6.46
CA ASN A 526 -29.30 -32.99 7.08
C ASN A 526 -28.38 -33.63 8.12
N VAL A 527 -28.94 -34.02 9.27
CA VAL A 527 -28.25 -34.71 10.35
C VAL A 527 -28.94 -36.07 10.59
N PRO A 528 -28.27 -37.19 10.27
CA PRO A 528 -28.87 -38.52 10.38
C PRO A 528 -29.27 -38.94 11.81
N ASP A 529 -30.11 -39.97 11.90
CA ASP A 529 -30.50 -40.59 13.16
C ASP A 529 -29.33 -41.26 13.89
N TRP A 530 -28.43 -41.88 13.13
CA TRP A 530 -27.24 -42.57 13.62
C TRP A 530 -26.10 -41.64 14.05
N ALA A 531 -26.19 -40.33 13.80
CA ALA A 531 -25.15 -39.38 14.23
C ALA A 531 -25.01 -39.39 15.76
N PRO A 532 -23.78 -39.31 16.32
CA PRO A 532 -23.57 -39.23 17.76
C PRO A 532 -24.40 -38.14 18.47
N THR A 533 -24.81 -38.39 19.70
CA THR A 533 -25.42 -37.35 20.54
C THR A 533 -24.33 -36.42 21.08
N GLY A 534 -24.60 -35.12 21.13
CA GLY A 534 -23.75 -34.09 21.72
C GLY A 534 -23.67 -32.82 20.89
N ASP A 535 -22.71 -31.97 21.24
CA ASP A 535 -22.45 -30.69 20.58
C ASP A 535 -21.55 -30.86 19.35
N TYR A 536 -21.95 -30.22 18.26
CA TYR A 536 -21.24 -30.18 17.00
C TYR A 536 -20.84 -28.74 16.67
N THR A 537 -19.73 -28.57 15.95
CA THR A 537 -19.35 -27.30 15.33
C THR A 537 -19.40 -27.47 13.81
N TYR A 538 -20.03 -26.54 13.11
CA TYR A 538 -20.18 -26.53 11.66
C TYR A 538 -19.43 -25.32 11.12
N THR A 539 -18.41 -25.56 10.30
CA THR A 539 -17.43 -24.53 9.90
C THR A 539 -17.34 -24.49 8.37
N LEU A 540 -17.46 -23.29 7.80
CA LEU A 540 -17.19 -23.01 6.39
C LEU A 540 -15.81 -22.40 6.27
N TYR A 541 -14.99 -22.98 5.42
CA TYR A 541 -13.66 -22.48 5.07
C TYR A 541 -13.65 -22.02 3.62
N VAL A 542 -12.81 -21.03 3.35
CA VAL A 542 -12.52 -20.54 2.01
C VAL A 542 -11.02 -20.37 1.87
N GLY A 543 -10.42 -20.94 0.82
CA GLY A 543 -8.97 -20.93 0.60
C GLY A 543 -8.52 -21.92 -0.46
N ASP A 544 -7.35 -22.53 -0.27
CA ASP A 544 -6.86 -23.62 -1.11
C ASP A 544 -7.16 -24.96 -0.42
N HIS A 545 -8.08 -25.76 -0.98
CA HIS A 545 -8.54 -27.00 -0.33
C HIS A 545 -7.50 -28.12 -0.35
N ASP A 546 -6.55 -28.11 -1.31
CA ASP A 546 -5.45 -29.08 -1.33
C ASP A 546 -4.56 -28.96 -0.07
N TYR A 547 -4.69 -27.83 0.65
CA TYR A 547 -4.05 -27.54 1.93
C TYR A 547 -5.10 -27.14 2.99
N PRO A 548 -5.92 -28.07 3.50
CA PRO A 548 -7.11 -27.75 4.30
C PRO A 548 -6.81 -27.15 5.69
N ASP A 549 -5.58 -27.28 6.18
CA ASP A 549 -5.13 -26.57 7.39
C ASP A 549 -4.88 -25.07 7.12
N TRP A 550 -4.87 -24.64 5.85
CA TRP A 550 -4.43 -23.32 5.36
C TRP A 550 -5.55 -22.59 4.59
N TYR A 551 -6.67 -22.36 5.28
CA TYR A 551 -7.77 -21.53 4.78
C TYR A 551 -7.44 -20.02 4.85
N TRP A 552 -8.04 -19.24 3.95
CA TRP A 552 -7.89 -17.78 3.87
C TRP A 552 -8.91 -17.03 4.73
N ALA A 553 -10.13 -17.57 4.86
CA ALA A 553 -11.18 -17.07 5.72
C ALA A 553 -12.10 -18.21 6.17
N MET A 554 -12.77 -18.05 7.32
CA MET A 554 -13.74 -19.01 7.81
C MET A 554 -14.81 -18.35 8.69
N ASP A 555 -15.96 -19.02 8.81
CA ASP A 555 -16.98 -18.73 9.81
C ASP A 555 -17.62 -20.02 10.32
N GLU A 556 -18.16 -20.01 11.54
CA GLU A 556 -18.67 -21.20 12.22
C GLU A 556 -19.89 -20.96 13.12
N PHE A 557 -20.71 -22.00 13.30
CA PHE A 557 -21.72 -22.05 14.36
C PHE A 557 -21.88 -23.44 14.96
N GLY A 558 -22.43 -23.48 16.18
CA GLY A 558 -22.70 -24.72 16.91
C GLY A 558 -24.13 -25.24 16.74
N PHE A 559 -24.30 -26.57 16.79
CA PHE A 559 -25.61 -27.21 16.95
C PHE A 559 -25.52 -28.43 17.86
N GLU A 560 -26.61 -28.79 18.54
CA GLU A 560 -26.66 -29.96 19.42
C GLU A 560 -27.54 -31.06 18.82
N LYS A 561 -27.09 -32.31 18.87
CA LYS A 561 -27.98 -33.48 18.71
C LYS A 561 -28.32 -34.04 20.08
N VAL A 562 -29.59 -33.96 20.46
CA VAL A 562 -30.05 -34.36 21.80
C VAL A 562 -30.11 -35.87 22.00
N SER A 563 -29.96 -36.30 23.26
CA SER A 563 -30.02 -37.72 23.63
C SER A 563 -31.45 -38.27 23.59
N SER A 564 -31.61 -39.57 23.33
CA SER A 564 -32.90 -40.26 23.45
C SER A 564 -33.33 -40.33 24.93
N GLY A 565 -33.91 -39.24 25.44
CA GLY A 565 -34.33 -39.10 26.83
C GLY A 565 -34.72 -37.69 27.29
N SER A 566 -34.34 -36.63 26.57
CA SER A 566 -34.73 -35.26 26.90
C SER A 566 -36.07 -34.89 26.25
N GLN A 567 -37.15 -34.93 27.03
CA GLN A 567 -38.31 -34.08 26.70
C GLN A 567 -37.85 -32.62 26.78
N ALA A 568 -38.10 -31.85 25.72
CA ALA A 568 -37.96 -30.40 25.77
C ALA A 568 -38.81 -29.84 26.92
N THR A 569 -38.16 -29.48 28.03
CA THR A 569 -38.78 -28.66 29.06
C THR A 569 -38.78 -27.19 28.60
N PRO A 570 -39.87 -26.43 28.80
CA PRO A 570 -39.87 -25.00 28.52
C PRO A 570 -38.83 -24.31 29.41
N ALA A 571 -38.05 -23.40 28.83
CA ALA A 571 -37.00 -22.66 29.51
C ALA A 571 -37.52 -21.97 30.79
N MET A 572 -36.92 -22.31 31.94
CA MET A 572 -36.96 -21.45 33.13
C MET A 572 -35.87 -20.40 32.98
N GLU A 573 -36.23 -19.12 33.12
CA GLU A 573 -35.31 -17.99 33.22
C GLU A 573 -34.26 -18.26 34.31
N ALA A 574 -32.98 -18.37 33.89
CA ALA A 574 -31.85 -18.35 34.80
C ALA A 574 -31.40 -16.90 35.02
N VAL A 575 -31.57 -16.44 36.25
CA VAL A 575 -30.98 -15.22 36.80
C VAL A 575 -29.47 -15.42 36.92
N ASN A 576 -28.67 -14.65 36.18
CA ASN A 576 -27.20 -14.63 36.33
C ASN A 576 -26.77 -13.77 37.53
N PRO A 577 -25.90 -14.25 38.45
CA PRO A 577 -25.07 -13.39 39.28
C PRO A 577 -23.80 -12.95 38.51
N PRO A 578 -23.17 -11.82 38.88
CA PRO A 578 -22.03 -11.26 38.14
C PRO A 578 -20.70 -11.84 38.65
N LEU A 579 -19.73 -12.09 37.75
CA LEU A 579 -18.28 -11.84 37.93
C LEU A 579 -17.44 -12.26 36.70
N ASP A 580 -17.08 -11.26 35.88
CA ASP A 580 -15.72 -10.82 35.54
C ASP A 580 -14.58 -11.84 35.32
N LYS A 581 -14.05 -11.91 34.07
CA LYS A 581 -12.64 -11.62 33.67
C LYS A 581 -12.29 -12.14 32.26
N GLY A 582 -11.73 -11.28 31.40
CA GLY A 582 -10.89 -11.65 30.26
C GLY A 582 -11.24 -10.95 28.94
N LEU A 583 -10.41 -10.00 28.51
CA LEU A 583 -10.65 -9.03 27.42
C LEU A 583 -10.27 -9.60 26.03
N GLN A 584 -11.18 -9.49 25.06
CA GLN A 584 -10.95 -9.52 23.60
C GLN A 584 -11.94 -8.53 22.95
N PRO A 585 -11.52 -7.55 22.11
CA PRO A 585 -12.42 -6.48 21.67
C PRO A 585 -13.23 -6.87 20.42
N LEU A 586 -14.53 -7.09 20.64
CA LEU A 586 -15.59 -6.98 19.64
C LEU A 586 -15.91 -5.50 19.37
N VAL A 587 -16.09 -5.10 18.12
CA VAL A 587 -16.97 -3.97 17.76
C VAL A 587 -18.02 -4.45 16.75
N ASN A 588 -18.93 -5.29 17.22
CA ASN A 588 -20.24 -5.46 16.62
C ASN A 588 -21.16 -4.37 17.15
N ARG A 589 -21.61 -3.44 16.31
CA ARG A 589 -22.74 -2.55 16.65
C ARG A 589 -24.05 -3.24 16.31
N ARG A 590 -24.75 -3.69 17.35
CA ARG A 590 -26.16 -4.11 17.32
C ARG A 590 -27.10 -2.91 17.12
N ALA A 591 -28.20 -3.12 16.39
CA ALA A 591 -29.49 -2.53 16.69
C ALA A 591 -30.63 -3.51 16.34
N TRP A 592 -31.44 -3.87 17.34
CA TRP A 592 -32.70 -4.59 17.18
C TRP A 592 -33.86 -3.59 17.20
N VAL A 593 -34.89 -3.81 16.38
CA VAL A 593 -36.22 -3.24 16.60
C VAL A 593 -37.20 -4.40 16.77
N SER A 594 -37.87 -4.41 17.92
CA SER A 594 -38.94 -5.34 18.28
C SER A 594 -40.32 -4.77 17.93
N GLY A 595 -41.29 -5.65 17.66
CA GLY A 595 -42.71 -5.33 17.83
C GLY A 595 -43.56 -5.33 16.56
N VAL A 596 -44.41 -6.34 16.46
CA VAL A 596 -45.51 -6.47 15.49
C VAL A 596 -46.67 -5.53 15.85
N SER A 597 -47.26 -4.83 14.88
CA SER A 597 -48.72 -4.66 14.83
C SER A 597 -49.20 -4.33 13.41
N ARG A 598 -50.21 -5.07 12.94
CA ARG A 598 -50.99 -4.79 11.73
C ARG A 598 -52.27 -4.06 12.09
N THR A 599 -52.66 -3.08 11.28
CA THR A 599 -54.07 -2.83 10.94
C THR A 599 -54.15 -2.44 9.46
N GLY A 600 -54.93 -3.20 8.67
CA GLY A 600 -55.40 -2.73 7.35
C GLY A 600 -54.96 -3.50 6.09
N GLY A 601 -55.18 -4.82 6.05
CA GLY A 601 -55.38 -5.62 4.82
C GLY A 601 -54.14 -5.87 3.95
N SER A 602 -53.66 -7.09 3.71
CA SER A 602 -54.18 -8.44 3.88
C SER A 602 -52.97 -9.39 3.85
N ALA A 603 -52.99 -10.41 4.70
CA ALA A 603 -52.20 -11.62 4.47
C ALA A 603 -53.14 -12.76 4.14
N THR A 604 -52.72 -13.55 3.16
CA THR A 604 -53.17 -14.93 2.98
C THR A 604 -51.96 -15.75 2.55
N ALA A 605 -51.57 -16.68 3.41
CA ALA A 605 -50.86 -17.90 3.05
C ALA A 605 -51.90 -18.98 2.71
N SER A 606 -51.67 -19.81 1.69
CA SER A 606 -51.75 -21.29 1.74
C SER A 606 -51.79 -21.99 0.37
N VAL A 607 -50.84 -22.92 0.22
CA VAL A 607 -50.93 -24.37 -0.12
C VAL A 607 -51.64 -24.83 -1.41
N GLY A 608 -50.92 -25.67 -2.18
CA GLY A 608 -51.49 -26.67 -3.11
C GLY A 608 -50.55 -27.86 -3.31
N ALA A 609 -51.04 -29.08 -3.07
CA ALA A 609 -50.31 -30.36 -3.09
C ALA A 609 -50.78 -31.29 -4.23
N GLN A 610 -49.94 -32.27 -4.63
CA GLN A 610 -50.23 -33.68 -4.97
C GLN A 610 -49.49 -34.24 -6.21
N HIS A 611 -48.64 -35.28 -6.01
CA HIS A 611 -48.76 -36.63 -6.58
C HIS A 611 -47.63 -37.57 -6.10
N ALA A 612 -47.91 -38.89 -6.07
CA ALA A 612 -47.15 -39.90 -5.33
C ALA A 612 -46.67 -41.11 -6.19
N ALA A 613 -45.48 -41.62 -5.79
CA ALA A 613 -44.98 -43.01 -5.78
C ALA A 613 -44.56 -43.75 -7.09
N PRO A 614 -43.79 -44.87 -7.02
CA PRO A 614 -42.45 -45.09 -6.40
C PRO A 614 -41.46 -45.81 -7.37
N LEU A 615 -40.17 -45.99 -7.03
CA LEU A 615 -39.36 -47.21 -7.31
C LEU A 615 -37.90 -47.09 -6.78
N HIS A 616 -37.38 -48.23 -6.34
CA HIS A 616 -36.10 -48.49 -5.63
C HIS A 616 -34.80 -48.07 -6.36
N GLY A 617 -33.78 -47.71 -5.57
CA GLY A 617 -32.36 -47.80 -5.94
C GLY A 617 -31.46 -46.88 -5.11
N ASP A 618 -30.53 -47.46 -4.36
CA ASP A 618 -29.57 -46.79 -3.47
C ASP A 618 -28.80 -45.65 -4.17
N ALA A 619 -28.91 -44.41 -3.66
CA ALA A 619 -28.01 -43.30 -3.93
C ALA A 619 -28.33 -42.11 -3.01
N TRP A 620 -27.28 -41.47 -2.47
CA TRP A 620 -27.34 -40.14 -1.88
C TRP A 620 -27.61 -39.14 -3.01
N TYR A 621 -28.71 -38.39 -2.94
CA TYR A 621 -28.98 -37.31 -3.88
C TYR A 621 -28.94 -35.97 -3.15
N LEU A 622 -27.94 -35.18 -3.51
CA LEU A 622 -27.90 -33.74 -3.45
C LEU A 622 -29.06 -33.18 -4.30
N SER A 623 -29.85 -32.24 -3.78
CA SER A 623 -30.73 -31.41 -4.61
C SER A 623 -30.31 -29.95 -4.50
N GLY A 624 -29.56 -29.50 -5.51
CA GLY A 624 -29.12 -28.12 -5.68
C GLY A 624 -28.26 -28.05 -6.93
N PHE A 625 -28.90 -27.95 -8.09
CA PHE A 625 -28.21 -27.66 -9.35
C PHE A 625 -27.67 -26.22 -9.26
N PHE A 626 -26.35 -26.05 -9.37
CA PHE A 626 -25.75 -24.79 -9.81
C PHE A 626 -25.93 -24.70 -11.33
N ASP A 627 -27.11 -24.34 -11.80
CA ASP A 627 -27.28 -23.98 -13.21
C ASP A 627 -28.14 -22.72 -13.31
N ASP A 628 -27.48 -21.67 -13.79
CA ASP A 628 -27.98 -20.41 -14.35
C ASP A 628 -28.79 -19.49 -13.40
N LEU A 629 -28.17 -18.37 -12.99
CA LEU A 629 -28.89 -17.22 -12.47
C LEU A 629 -28.39 -15.92 -13.12
N SER A 630 -29.27 -15.34 -13.94
CA SER A 630 -29.22 -13.96 -14.39
C SER A 630 -29.29 -13.00 -13.20
N VAL A 631 -28.38 -12.03 -13.15
CA VAL A 631 -28.38 -10.91 -12.21
C VAL A 631 -29.58 -10.00 -12.51
N GLU A 632 -30.49 -9.83 -11.56
CA GLU A 632 -31.56 -8.84 -11.63
C GLU A 632 -31.28 -7.70 -10.64
N TYR A 633 -31.00 -6.52 -11.19
CA TYR A 633 -30.77 -5.28 -10.44
C TYR A 633 -32.06 -4.86 -9.73
N ARG A 634 -32.02 -4.66 -8.41
CA ARG A 634 -33.05 -3.89 -7.69
C ARG A 634 -32.42 -2.69 -7.01
N ASP A 635 -32.68 -1.54 -7.62
CA ASP A 635 -32.40 -0.20 -7.09
C ASP A 635 -33.10 0.02 -5.74
N SER A 636 -32.33 0.44 -4.73
CA SER A 636 -32.85 1.24 -3.63
C SER A 636 -31.95 2.46 -3.43
N ALA A 637 -32.27 3.51 -4.19
CA ALA A 637 -31.72 4.84 -4.02
C ALA A 637 -32.33 5.53 -2.78
N ALA A 638 -31.49 5.88 -1.79
CA ALA A 638 -31.53 7.19 -1.11
C ALA A 638 -30.34 7.32 -0.14
N PHE A 639 -29.68 8.48 -0.19
CA PHE A 639 -28.58 8.96 0.65
C PHE A 639 -27.17 8.46 0.32
N TYR A 640 -26.55 9.05 -0.70
CA TYR A 640 -25.23 9.71 -0.59
C TYR A 640 -25.17 10.81 -1.63
N GLN A 641 -24.98 12.06 -1.20
CA GLN A 641 -24.56 13.15 -2.06
C GLN A 641 -23.15 13.56 -1.61
N SER A 642 -22.23 13.55 -2.58
CA SER A 642 -20.84 14.05 -2.58
C SER A 642 -19.70 13.14 -2.10
N LEU A 643 -19.60 11.94 -2.69
CA LEU A 643 -18.35 11.41 -3.22
C LEU A 643 -18.69 10.99 -4.65
N ILE A 644 -18.11 11.64 -5.66
CA ILE A 644 -18.26 11.14 -7.04
C ILE A 644 -17.17 10.08 -7.21
N PRO A 645 -17.49 8.78 -7.21
CA PRO A 645 -16.50 7.72 -7.31
C PRO A 645 -15.74 7.79 -8.65
N ASN A 646 -14.54 7.23 -8.69
CA ASN A 646 -13.83 7.04 -9.96
C ASN A 646 -14.59 6.01 -10.82
N PRO A 647 -14.82 6.28 -12.12
CA PRO A 647 -15.43 5.35 -13.05
C PRO A 647 -14.71 3.99 -13.07
N GLN A 648 -15.47 2.90 -12.96
CA GLN A 648 -14.93 1.52 -12.88
C GLN A 648 -14.83 0.81 -14.24
N SER A 649 -15.48 1.34 -15.27
CA SER A 649 -15.23 0.94 -16.66
C SER A 649 -15.54 2.08 -17.63
N LEU A 650 -14.89 2.05 -18.78
CA LEU A 650 -15.06 3.00 -19.86
C LEU A 650 -15.01 2.23 -21.19
N ALA A 651 -16.16 2.09 -21.86
CA ALA A 651 -16.20 1.54 -23.22
C ALA A 651 -16.27 2.71 -24.20
N LEU A 652 -15.46 2.69 -25.27
CA LEU A 652 -15.36 3.78 -26.24
C LEU A 652 -15.68 3.28 -27.65
N ALA A 653 -16.57 3.98 -28.35
CA ALA A 653 -16.94 3.70 -29.74
C ALA A 653 -17.05 4.98 -30.56
N ILE A 654 -16.75 4.88 -31.86
CA ILE A 654 -16.76 6.02 -32.79
C ILE A 654 -17.54 5.65 -34.04
N SER A 655 -18.57 6.42 -34.37
CA SER A 655 -19.42 6.17 -35.53
C SER A 655 -19.86 7.45 -36.23
N PRO A 656 -19.74 7.54 -37.58
CA PRO A 656 -19.02 6.62 -38.45
C PRO A 656 -17.48 6.72 -38.25
N ASN A 657 -16.73 5.68 -38.63
CA ASN A 657 -15.26 5.72 -38.71
C ASN A 657 -14.78 4.77 -39.83
N PRO A 658 -14.28 5.26 -40.97
CA PRO A 658 -13.96 6.66 -41.29
C PRO A 658 -15.18 7.58 -41.35
N PHE A 659 -14.98 8.88 -41.10
CA PHE A 659 -16.04 9.90 -41.09
C PHE A 659 -15.76 11.05 -42.06
N ASN A 660 -16.83 11.73 -42.49
CA ASN A 660 -16.75 12.97 -43.26
C ASN A 660 -17.35 14.12 -42.44
N ALA A 661 -16.53 15.12 -42.14
CA ALA A 661 -16.82 16.32 -41.35
C ALA A 661 -17.27 16.11 -39.90
N GLN A 662 -18.11 15.12 -39.57
CA GLN A 662 -18.60 14.88 -38.21
C GLN A 662 -18.55 13.40 -37.82
N ALA A 663 -18.20 13.11 -36.57
CA ALA A 663 -18.24 11.78 -35.95
C ALA A 663 -18.93 11.84 -34.59
N THR A 664 -19.61 10.75 -34.21
CA THR A 664 -20.17 10.58 -32.87
C THR A 664 -19.21 9.72 -32.05
N ILE A 665 -18.72 10.28 -30.94
CA ILE A 665 -17.95 9.58 -29.92
C ILE A 665 -18.95 9.12 -28.88
N SER A 666 -19.09 7.82 -28.71
CA SER A 666 -20.00 7.21 -27.74
C SER A 666 -19.18 6.53 -26.65
N PHE A 667 -19.54 6.71 -25.40
CA PHE A 667 -18.88 6.03 -24.31
C PHE A 667 -19.84 5.66 -23.19
N ASP A 668 -19.61 4.50 -22.58
CA ASP A 668 -20.38 4.00 -21.45
C ASP A 668 -19.63 4.24 -20.15
N LEU A 669 -20.32 4.82 -19.16
CA LEU A 669 -19.85 4.93 -17.79
C LEU A 669 -20.69 4.02 -16.90
N LEU A 670 -20.09 3.01 -16.26
CA LEU A 670 -20.83 2.17 -15.30
C LEU A 670 -21.05 2.88 -13.95
N SER A 671 -20.26 3.92 -13.63
CA SER A 671 -20.45 4.77 -12.46
C SER A 671 -20.22 6.25 -12.80
N ALA A 672 -20.91 7.15 -12.08
CA ALA A 672 -20.78 8.59 -12.29
C ALA A 672 -19.37 9.08 -11.91
N GLY A 673 -18.76 9.94 -12.72
CA GLY A 673 -17.37 10.36 -12.57
C GLY A 673 -16.99 11.63 -13.33
N MET A 674 -15.79 12.13 -13.07
CA MET A 674 -15.21 13.23 -13.84
C MET A 674 -14.69 12.70 -15.17
N VAL A 675 -15.24 13.18 -16.28
CA VAL A 675 -14.88 12.76 -17.64
C VAL A 675 -14.22 13.88 -18.41
N ASP A 676 -13.09 13.58 -19.03
CA ASP A 676 -12.36 14.45 -19.96
C ASP A 676 -12.27 13.78 -21.33
N ILE A 677 -12.49 14.53 -22.42
CA ILE A 677 -12.42 14.04 -23.79
C ILE A 677 -11.53 14.95 -24.61
N ASN A 678 -10.40 14.41 -25.06
CA ASN A 678 -9.43 15.12 -25.89
C ASN A 678 -9.26 14.42 -27.23
N ILE A 679 -9.03 15.18 -28.30
CA ILE A 679 -8.70 14.62 -29.62
C ILE A 679 -7.34 15.14 -30.04
N PHE A 680 -6.46 14.27 -30.51
CA PHE A 680 -5.11 14.59 -30.91
C PHE A 680 -4.88 14.33 -32.40
N ASP A 681 -4.08 15.17 -33.05
CA ASP A 681 -3.53 14.86 -34.37
C ASP A 681 -2.32 13.90 -34.25
N ILE A 682 -1.79 13.44 -35.40
CA ILE A 682 -0.65 12.51 -35.43
C ILE A 682 0.65 13.09 -34.82
N ALA A 683 0.73 14.41 -34.64
CA ALA A 683 1.85 15.08 -33.99
C ALA A 683 1.62 15.28 -32.47
N GLY A 684 0.53 14.73 -31.92
CA GLY A 684 0.18 14.83 -30.50
C GLY A 684 -0.46 16.17 -30.11
N ARG A 685 -0.83 17.03 -31.06
CA ARG A 685 -1.48 18.32 -30.75
C ARG A 685 -2.97 18.12 -30.51
N ASN A 686 -3.49 18.66 -29.41
CA ASN A 686 -4.93 18.60 -29.11
C ASN A 686 -5.73 19.50 -30.09
N VAL A 687 -6.69 18.90 -30.79
CA VAL A 687 -7.59 19.51 -31.78
C VAL A 687 -9.07 19.48 -31.35
N GLY A 688 -9.36 18.94 -30.15
CA GLY A 688 -10.60 19.13 -29.38
C GLY A 688 -11.76 18.15 -29.62
N ALA A 689 -12.61 17.97 -28.60
CA ALA A 689 -14.02 17.55 -28.65
C ALA A 689 -14.78 18.35 -27.57
N THR A 690 -16.10 18.22 -27.43
CA THR A 690 -16.83 19.00 -26.42
C THR A 690 -17.92 18.21 -25.70
N LEU A 691 -17.71 17.91 -24.41
CA LEU A 691 -18.80 17.79 -23.44
C LEU A 691 -19.10 19.18 -22.88
N CYS A 692 -20.23 19.77 -23.28
CA CYS A 692 -20.78 21.01 -22.70
C CYS A 692 -19.81 22.23 -22.67
N GLY A 693 -19.46 22.82 -23.82
CA GLY A 693 -18.61 24.01 -23.91
C GLY A 693 -18.38 24.55 -25.33
N ARG A 694 -17.68 25.67 -25.50
CA ARG A 694 -17.36 26.23 -26.83
C ARG A 694 -16.09 25.59 -27.42
N PRO A 695 -15.99 25.37 -28.75
CA PRO A 695 -14.79 24.82 -29.39
C PRO A 695 -13.55 25.71 -29.19
N GLY A 696 -12.40 25.11 -28.84
CA GLY A 696 -11.09 25.79 -28.84
C GLY A 696 -10.51 26.22 -27.48
N GLN A 697 -10.98 25.68 -26.35
CA GLN A 697 -10.34 25.84 -25.03
C GLN A 697 -9.94 24.47 -24.47
N ALA A 698 -8.79 24.39 -23.78
CA ALA A 698 -8.44 23.23 -22.95
C ALA A 698 -9.55 23.04 -21.90
N GLN A 699 -10.27 21.91 -21.97
CA GLN A 699 -11.40 21.64 -21.10
C GLN A 699 -10.94 20.97 -19.81
N ARG A 700 -11.57 21.39 -18.71
CA ARG A 700 -11.47 20.72 -17.42
C ARG A 700 -12.40 19.51 -17.42
N PRO A 701 -12.09 18.44 -16.67
CA PRO A 701 -12.97 17.29 -16.54
C PRO A 701 -14.38 17.70 -16.08
N ALA A 702 -15.42 17.11 -16.66
CA ALA A 702 -16.82 17.42 -16.36
C ALA A 702 -17.49 16.29 -15.56
N PRO A 703 -18.27 16.60 -14.50
CA PRO A 703 -19.02 15.59 -13.76
C PRO A 703 -20.09 14.99 -14.67
N THR A 704 -20.01 13.68 -14.90
CA THR A 704 -20.86 12.95 -15.84
C THR A 704 -21.52 11.77 -15.10
N GLN A 705 -22.84 11.58 -15.28
CA GLN A 705 -23.60 10.53 -14.59
C GLN A 705 -23.32 9.13 -15.18
N THR A 706 -23.68 8.06 -14.47
CA THR A 706 -23.65 6.69 -15.04
C THR A 706 -24.57 6.58 -16.27
N GLY A 707 -24.21 5.73 -17.23
CA GLY A 707 -24.97 5.44 -18.45
C GLY A 707 -24.19 5.68 -19.75
N HIS A 708 -24.92 5.58 -20.87
CA HIS A 708 -24.39 5.79 -22.22
C HIS A 708 -24.38 7.28 -22.57
N HIS A 709 -23.22 7.79 -22.98
CA HIS A 709 -23.02 9.19 -23.35
C HIS A 709 -22.55 9.31 -24.79
N THR A 710 -22.97 10.39 -25.45
CA THR A 710 -22.56 10.68 -26.83
C THR A 710 -22.10 12.12 -26.98
N VAL A 711 -21.01 12.31 -27.71
CA VAL A 711 -20.42 13.61 -28.04
C VAL A 711 -20.23 13.69 -29.55
N THR A 712 -20.74 14.76 -30.15
CA THR A 712 -20.49 15.01 -31.58
C THR A 712 -19.20 15.80 -31.74
N PHE A 713 -18.28 15.26 -32.53
CA PHE A 713 -17.07 15.94 -32.96
C PHE A 713 -17.24 16.51 -34.36
N ASP A 714 -17.07 17.84 -34.51
CA ASP A 714 -17.07 18.54 -35.79
C ASP A 714 -15.63 18.86 -36.23
N ALA A 715 -15.17 18.13 -37.25
CA ALA A 715 -13.86 18.25 -37.87
C ALA A 715 -13.90 18.95 -39.25
N SER A 716 -14.97 19.67 -39.57
CA SER A 716 -15.12 20.38 -40.86
C SER A 716 -13.95 21.34 -41.15
N HIS A 717 -13.32 21.88 -40.10
CA HIS A 717 -12.19 22.79 -40.15
C HIS A 717 -10.81 22.10 -40.16
N LEU A 718 -10.74 20.78 -39.94
CA LEU A 718 -9.48 20.02 -39.88
C LEU A 718 -9.14 19.35 -41.22
N PRO A 719 -7.84 19.13 -41.55
CA PRO A 719 -7.45 18.42 -42.77
C PRO A 719 -7.77 16.92 -42.70
N SER A 720 -8.00 16.25 -43.83
CA SER A 720 -8.14 14.77 -43.86
C SER A 720 -6.89 14.10 -43.28
N GLY A 721 -7.07 13.07 -42.47
CA GLY A 721 -5.96 12.48 -41.72
C GLY A 721 -6.41 11.52 -40.61
N ILE A 722 -5.43 11.03 -39.86
CA ILE A 722 -5.63 10.19 -38.68
C ILE A 722 -5.61 11.08 -37.44
N TYR A 723 -6.58 10.85 -36.56
CA TYR A 723 -6.72 11.51 -35.27
C TYR A 723 -6.91 10.44 -34.18
N PHE A 724 -6.70 10.80 -32.92
CA PHE A 724 -6.91 9.92 -31.78
C PHE A 724 -7.80 10.60 -30.77
N VAL A 725 -8.95 10.01 -30.43
CA VAL A 725 -9.73 10.45 -29.27
C VAL A 725 -9.23 9.72 -28.03
N CYS A 726 -9.07 10.46 -26.93
CA CYS A 726 -8.78 9.98 -25.61
C CYS A 726 -9.93 10.40 -24.70
N VAL A 727 -10.65 9.42 -24.15
CA VAL A 727 -11.64 9.64 -23.09
C VAL A 727 -11.02 9.19 -21.78
N ARG A 728 -10.98 10.07 -20.79
CA ARG A 728 -10.48 9.80 -19.44
C ARG A 728 -11.62 9.96 -18.44
N ALA A 729 -11.74 9.00 -17.54
CA ALA A 729 -12.82 8.95 -16.56
C ALA A 729 -12.18 8.48 -15.23
N GLY A 730 -11.79 9.42 -14.36
CA GLY A 730 -10.92 9.11 -13.21
C GLY A 730 -9.56 8.52 -13.63
N ASN A 731 -9.23 7.33 -13.14
CA ASN A 731 -7.99 6.61 -13.46
C ASN A 731 -8.07 5.82 -14.79
N LEU A 732 -9.27 5.71 -15.40
CA LEU A 732 -9.45 4.99 -16.66
C LEU A 732 -9.22 5.91 -17.84
N ALA A 733 -8.46 5.42 -18.83
CA ALA A 733 -8.25 6.11 -20.10
C ALA A 733 -8.48 5.14 -21.26
N GLN A 734 -9.31 5.54 -22.22
CA GLN A 734 -9.50 4.81 -23.47
C GLN A 734 -9.06 5.70 -24.63
N VAL A 735 -8.26 5.14 -25.53
CA VAL A 735 -7.80 5.82 -26.73
C VAL A 735 -8.25 5.05 -27.96
N GLN A 736 -8.88 5.74 -28.91
CA GLN A 736 -9.31 5.12 -30.16
C GLN A 736 -8.98 5.98 -31.37
N LYS A 737 -8.52 5.31 -32.42
CA LYS A 737 -8.16 5.93 -33.71
C LYS A 737 -9.40 6.37 -34.47
N MET A 738 -9.34 7.58 -35.03
CA MET A 738 -10.33 8.21 -35.90
C MET A 738 -9.72 8.49 -37.27
N VAL A 739 -10.48 8.30 -38.35
CA VAL A 739 -10.03 8.58 -39.72
C VAL A 739 -10.99 9.57 -40.38
N LEU A 740 -10.52 10.80 -40.64
CA LEU A 740 -11.26 11.83 -41.35
C LEU A 740 -10.97 11.76 -42.85
N VAL A 741 -12.01 11.56 -43.65
CA VAL A 741 -11.97 11.55 -45.12
C VAL A 741 -12.93 12.61 -45.63
N LYS A 742 -12.42 13.61 -46.37
CA LYS A 742 -13.24 14.69 -46.96
C LYS A 742 -13.65 14.36 -48.38
#